data_AF-A0A8R1HSD0-F1
#
_entry.id   AF-A0A8R1HSD0-F1
#
_cell.length_a   1.000
_cell.length_b   1.000
_cell.length_c   1.000
_cell.angle_alpha   90.00
_cell.angle_beta   90.00
_cell.angle_gamma   90.00
#
_symmetry.space_group_name_H-M   'P 1'
#
loop_
_entity.id
_entity.type
_entity.pdbx_description
1 polymer ?
#
loop_
_entity_poly.entity_id
_entity_poly.type
_entity_poly.pdbx_seq_one_letter_code
_entity_poly.pdbx_strand_id
1 'polypeptide(L)'
;MRVFLAVFSLLVGLISGQELKSLLDMCAKQSKTMPLPLSDKIVLPEAYKVSGSVTDWMKASTSLIVETATQAHRVLQRQSRDQEGERWIENLTGDKQTMFVNVSSGDCDAKGQRPQLIAVPRFSNIIGSDTSSLNSIIRGLVDFDKNHTGFLIDDHIEIVGGVNSVKWVSCVEGASPNDTKVLLEVRYAGEGTIRPAQTPFSNPLLLSIRLAELPTFNSTVALNHISLEVDRYEMPVGDEAKVEHGIYCRNRNSSTLPLKSLDEYAAVLNYYDHGTNKSEVVDVLYSKSRKIFIVAGHSFENGIKILKSNADKYRNGTDYILHDFKYGYEFTMKQDGCESFSTLDDSTADVMMEQNSTFSMKPMEMLLVDPALRWDEYQSDIDMTGTFYKTYRAFDARDETIAEIHLTEDGEVHSLATFRQGSRHLAVSLTVSRIPVESSRLNLKATQLAECYDSGNFSNNTWIFDVKDKHLVDISKVGLDNLNEAVASSISQNVYPVIPYRILVFYLVNRDDGLSVVLRIADKTEKPPGPVGYNVTAELSTLELFQMLNATIISEKMPIVVENVDGVKEEWIADAKTMKMFPPEKDSGFIGYTGGAMFVLTIFCLLIGVSIGAVGVFVATRRQRISTLAYQVFE
;
A
#
# COMPACT_ATOMS: atom_id res chain seq x y z
N MET A 1 35.49 -37.66 19.56
CA MET A 1 34.37 -36.71 19.83
C MET A 1 33.18 -37.36 20.56
N ARG A 2 32.60 -38.47 20.07
CA ARG A 2 31.50 -39.18 20.76
C ARG A 2 31.83 -39.70 22.17
N VAL A 3 33.07 -40.16 22.38
CA VAL A 3 33.54 -40.61 23.71
C VAL A 3 33.69 -39.42 24.68
N PHE A 4 34.14 -38.25 24.19
CA PHE A 4 34.23 -37.04 25.01
C PHE A 4 32.85 -36.49 25.38
N LEU A 5 31.87 -36.55 24.48
CA LEU A 5 30.48 -36.15 24.78
C LEU A 5 29.85 -37.08 25.83
N ALA A 6 30.03 -38.39 25.69
CA ALA A 6 29.50 -39.37 26.65
C ALA A 6 30.15 -39.23 28.04
N VAL A 7 31.46 -38.96 28.10
CA VAL A 7 32.18 -38.70 29.36
C VAL A 7 31.77 -37.37 29.98
N PHE A 8 31.52 -36.33 29.18
CA PHE A 8 31.03 -35.04 29.69
C PHE A 8 29.58 -35.14 30.20
N SER A 9 28.69 -35.86 29.50
CA SER A 9 27.33 -36.16 29.98
C SER A 9 27.33 -37.03 31.24
N LEU A 10 28.26 -37.99 31.35
CA LEU A 10 28.47 -38.75 32.59
C LEU A 10 29.02 -37.89 33.73
N LEU A 11 29.96 -36.96 33.46
CA LEU A 11 30.50 -36.06 34.47
C LEU A 11 29.46 -35.03 34.94
N VAL A 12 28.66 -34.46 34.05
CA VAL A 12 27.54 -33.58 34.41
C VAL A 12 26.48 -34.36 35.19
N GLY A 13 26.19 -35.61 34.82
CA GLY A 13 25.31 -36.53 35.56
C GLY A 13 25.86 -36.97 36.93
N LEU A 14 27.18 -37.06 37.09
CA LEU A 14 27.84 -37.42 38.37
C LEU A 14 27.91 -36.23 39.34
N ILE A 15 28.13 -35.01 38.83
CA ILE A 15 28.15 -33.79 39.65
C ILE A 15 26.73 -33.41 40.11
N SER A 16 25.75 -33.47 39.20
CA SER A 16 24.32 -33.31 39.56
C SER A 16 23.80 -34.46 40.44
N GLY A 17 24.32 -35.67 40.29
CA GLY A 17 24.00 -36.82 41.15
C GLY A 17 24.51 -36.71 42.59
N GLN A 18 25.64 -36.03 42.84
CA GLN A 18 26.15 -35.76 44.19
C GLN A 18 25.32 -34.67 44.90
N GLU A 19 24.97 -33.58 44.21
CA GLU A 19 24.11 -32.54 44.79
C GLU A 19 22.69 -33.06 45.07
N LEU A 20 22.08 -33.77 44.11
CA LEU A 20 20.74 -34.34 44.27
C LEU A 20 20.68 -35.33 45.45
N LYS A 21 21.72 -36.15 45.64
CA LYS A 21 21.79 -37.10 46.76
C LYS A 21 21.73 -36.41 48.13
N SER A 22 22.37 -35.25 48.28
CA SER A 22 22.32 -34.49 49.54
C SER A 22 20.90 -33.96 49.86
N LEU A 23 20.15 -33.56 48.83
CA LEU A 23 18.76 -33.11 48.95
C LEU A 23 17.80 -34.27 49.22
N LEU A 24 18.03 -35.40 48.55
CA LEU A 24 17.30 -36.64 48.76
C LEU A 24 17.49 -37.17 50.17
N ASP A 25 18.73 -37.15 50.68
CA ASP A 25 19.04 -37.53 52.06
C ASP A 25 18.36 -36.60 53.07
N MET A 26 18.20 -35.30 52.78
CA MET A 26 17.44 -34.35 53.60
C MET A 26 15.93 -34.67 53.63
N CYS A 27 15.34 -34.98 52.48
CA CYS A 27 13.94 -35.39 52.42
C CYS A 27 13.70 -36.77 53.04
N ALA A 28 14.70 -37.67 53.00
CA ALA A 28 14.62 -39.00 53.60
C ALA A 28 14.88 -39.01 55.11
N LYS A 29 15.69 -38.06 55.63
CA LYS A 29 16.05 -37.93 57.03
C LYS A 29 15.83 -36.48 57.45
N GLN A 30 14.77 -36.21 58.21
CA GLN A 30 14.47 -34.88 58.78
C GLN A 30 15.69 -34.34 59.55
N SER A 31 16.52 -33.57 58.86
CA SER A 31 17.68 -32.88 59.44
C SER A 31 17.23 -31.60 60.13
N LYS A 32 18.06 -31.09 61.03
CA LYS A 32 17.87 -29.80 61.72
C LYS A 32 18.07 -28.64 60.74
N THR A 33 17.15 -28.43 59.83
CA THR A 33 17.08 -27.23 58.99
C THR A 33 15.96 -26.34 59.49
N MET A 34 16.21 -25.02 59.55
CA MET A 34 15.22 -24.07 60.04
C MET A 34 14.12 -23.91 58.98
N PRO A 35 12.85 -24.12 59.33
CA PRO A 35 11.76 -23.85 58.42
C PRO A 35 11.73 -22.35 58.12
N LEU A 36 11.77 -21.99 56.85
CA LEU A 36 11.64 -20.60 56.40
C LEU A 36 10.64 -20.54 55.25
N PRO A 37 9.63 -19.68 55.34
CA PRO A 37 8.69 -19.47 54.23
C PRO A 37 9.43 -18.87 53.03
N LEU A 38 8.97 -19.22 51.84
CA LEU A 38 9.35 -18.55 50.61
C LEU A 38 8.80 -17.11 50.64
N SER A 39 9.64 -16.12 50.33
CA SER A 39 9.21 -14.72 50.34
C SER A 39 8.14 -14.46 49.28
N ASP A 40 7.03 -13.86 49.66
CA ASP A 40 5.93 -13.43 48.78
C ASP A 40 6.35 -12.31 47.80
N LYS A 41 7.44 -11.60 48.10
CA LYS A 41 8.03 -10.55 47.25
C LYS A 41 8.73 -11.09 45.99
N ILE A 42 8.87 -12.40 45.83
CA ILE A 42 9.49 -13.03 44.65
C ILE A 42 8.63 -12.91 43.38
N VAL A 43 7.37 -12.48 43.53
CA VAL A 43 6.40 -12.30 42.43
C VAL A 43 6.86 -11.21 41.47
N LEU A 44 6.63 -11.44 40.18
CA LEU A 44 6.98 -10.48 39.14
C LEU A 44 6.11 -9.21 39.23
N PRO A 45 6.66 -8.03 38.91
CA PRO A 45 5.89 -6.78 38.84
C PRO A 45 4.78 -6.86 37.79
N GLU A 46 3.93 -5.83 37.71
CA GLU A 46 2.81 -5.83 36.74
C GLU A 46 3.30 -5.79 35.28
N ALA A 47 4.37 -5.05 35.00
CA ALA A 47 5.04 -5.02 33.71
C ALA A 47 6.45 -5.61 33.83
N TYR A 48 6.76 -6.62 33.03
CA TYR A 48 8.07 -7.29 33.03
C TYR A 48 8.38 -7.91 31.68
N LYS A 49 9.65 -8.14 31.45
CA LYS A 49 10.16 -9.04 30.43
C LYS A 49 11.20 -9.96 31.05
N VAL A 50 11.02 -11.27 30.91
CA VAL A 50 11.91 -12.27 31.47
C VAL A 50 12.29 -13.27 30.40
N SER A 51 13.54 -13.73 30.42
CA SER A 51 13.98 -14.81 29.54
C SER A 51 14.71 -15.88 30.31
N GLY A 52 14.61 -17.11 29.83
CA GLY A 52 15.21 -18.26 30.49
C GLY A 52 15.06 -19.53 29.68
N SER A 53 15.15 -20.67 30.36
CA SER A 53 15.00 -21.98 29.73
C SER A 53 14.12 -22.92 30.57
N VAL A 54 13.45 -23.83 29.88
CA VAL A 54 12.74 -24.97 30.48
C VAL A 54 13.35 -26.23 29.93
N THR A 55 13.80 -27.12 30.83
CA THR A 55 14.38 -28.41 30.48
C THR A 55 13.55 -29.54 31.08
N ASP A 56 13.06 -30.42 30.22
CA ASP A 56 12.50 -31.73 30.60
C ASP A 56 13.63 -32.75 30.48
N TRP A 57 14.19 -33.12 31.62
CA TRP A 57 15.35 -34.00 31.72
C TRP A 57 15.01 -35.43 31.30
N MET A 58 13.76 -35.84 31.45
CA MET A 58 13.31 -37.19 31.07
C MET A 58 13.14 -37.32 29.56
N LYS A 59 12.74 -36.23 28.89
CA LYS A 59 12.67 -36.16 27.42
C LYS A 59 13.96 -35.67 26.77
N ALA A 60 14.97 -35.30 27.57
CA ALA A 60 16.22 -34.70 27.11
C ALA A 60 15.98 -33.49 26.18
N SER A 61 14.99 -32.66 26.52
CA SER A 61 14.58 -31.52 25.70
C SER A 61 14.68 -30.23 26.49
N THR A 62 15.30 -29.21 25.89
CA THR A 62 15.40 -27.86 26.44
C THR A 62 14.78 -26.87 25.47
N SER A 63 13.99 -25.93 25.98
CA SER A 63 13.44 -24.82 25.21
C SER A 63 13.80 -23.50 25.87
N LEU A 64 14.20 -22.54 25.06
CA LEU A 64 14.32 -21.15 25.47
C LEU A 64 12.93 -20.53 25.56
N ILE A 65 12.70 -19.73 26.58
CA ILE A 65 11.46 -19.01 26.78
C ILE A 65 11.74 -17.52 26.97
N VAL A 66 10.88 -16.70 26.39
CA VAL A 66 10.84 -15.26 26.65
C VAL A 66 9.40 -14.90 26.93
N GLU A 67 9.15 -14.26 28.07
CA GLU A 67 7.84 -13.79 28.45
C GLU A 67 7.86 -12.29 28.70
N THR A 68 6.99 -11.57 28.01
CA THR A 68 6.76 -10.14 28.17
C THR A 68 5.34 -9.93 28.64
N ALA A 69 5.14 -9.19 29.73
CA ALA A 69 3.83 -8.82 30.23
C ALA A 69 3.75 -7.30 30.42
N THR A 70 2.59 -6.75 30.06
CA THR A 70 2.20 -5.36 30.31
C THR A 70 0.80 -5.36 30.95
N GLN A 71 0.23 -4.19 31.22
CA GLN A 71 -1.17 -4.09 31.67
C GLN A 71 -2.17 -4.55 30.62
N ALA A 72 -1.82 -4.45 29.33
CA ALA A 72 -2.72 -4.73 28.22
C ALA A 72 -2.60 -6.16 27.71
N HIS A 73 -1.39 -6.72 27.65
CA HIS A 73 -1.13 -8.00 26.99
C HIS A 73 0.01 -8.78 27.65
N ARG A 74 0.05 -10.08 27.36
CA ARG A 74 1.14 -10.99 27.69
C ARG A 74 1.58 -11.73 26.44
N VAL A 75 2.88 -11.83 26.21
CA VAL A 75 3.49 -12.51 25.08
C VAL A 75 4.46 -13.53 25.60
N LEU A 76 4.27 -14.79 25.22
CA LEU A 76 5.21 -15.86 25.51
C LEU A 76 5.79 -16.36 24.19
N GLN A 77 7.10 -16.46 24.11
CA GLN A 77 7.80 -17.11 23.00
C GLN A 77 8.53 -18.34 23.53
N ARG A 78 8.47 -19.44 22.77
CA ARG A 78 9.18 -20.68 23.06
C ARG A 78 9.95 -21.11 21.82
N GLN A 79 11.22 -21.44 22.00
CA GLN A 79 12.06 -21.95 20.92
C GLN A 79 12.83 -23.17 21.39
N SER A 80 12.75 -24.26 20.65
CA SER A 80 13.56 -25.46 20.84
C SER A 80 14.51 -25.64 19.65
N ARG A 81 15.56 -26.44 19.82
CA ARG A 81 16.49 -26.75 18.73
C ARG A 81 15.83 -27.53 17.60
N ASP A 82 14.91 -28.43 17.97
CA ASP A 82 14.31 -29.41 17.07
C ASP A 82 12.83 -29.10 16.73
N GLN A 83 12.30 -27.98 17.23
CA GLN A 83 10.93 -27.54 16.98
C GLN A 83 10.91 -26.12 16.45
N GLU A 84 9.87 -25.83 15.67
CA GLU A 84 9.59 -24.49 15.17
C GLU A 84 9.36 -23.51 16.33
N GLY A 85 9.72 -22.24 16.11
CA GLY A 85 9.50 -21.20 17.11
C GLY A 85 8.00 -20.97 17.31
N GLU A 86 7.55 -20.91 18.55
CA GLU A 86 6.15 -20.71 18.91
C GLU A 86 5.99 -19.40 19.68
N ARG A 87 4.90 -18.69 19.43
CA ARG A 87 4.58 -17.42 20.08
C ARG A 87 3.10 -17.39 20.44
N TRP A 88 2.80 -17.05 21.69
CA TRP A 88 1.44 -16.82 22.18
C TRP A 88 1.28 -15.37 22.58
N ILE A 89 0.17 -14.75 22.19
CA ILE A 89 -0.18 -13.38 22.52
C ILE A 89 -1.55 -13.43 23.21
N GLU A 90 -1.59 -13.13 24.49
CA GLU A 90 -2.80 -13.07 25.28
C GLU A 90 -3.18 -11.63 25.60
N ASN A 91 -4.42 -11.26 25.31
CA ASN A 91 -4.95 -9.98 25.76
C ASN A 91 -5.32 -10.12 27.25
N LEU A 92 -4.86 -9.20 28.10
CA LEU A 92 -5.22 -9.19 29.53
C LEU A 92 -6.45 -8.32 29.81
N THR A 93 -6.83 -7.51 28.83
CA THR A 93 -8.02 -6.65 28.85
C THR A 93 -9.11 -7.20 27.92
N GLY A 94 -10.38 -6.87 28.18
CA GLY A 94 -11.50 -7.34 27.35
C GLY A 94 -11.70 -8.86 27.37
N ASP A 95 -11.75 -9.48 26.18
CA ASP A 95 -12.20 -10.87 25.97
C ASP A 95 -11.19 -11.95 26.42
N LYS A 96 -9.99 -11.56 26.85
CA LYS A 96 -8.93 -12.44 27.35
C LYS A 96 -8.56 -13.63 26.44
N GLN A 97 -8.67 -13.42 25.13
CA GLN A 97 -8.32 -14.44 24.15
C GLN A 97 -6.80 -14.60 24.01
N THR A 98 -6.37 -15.83 23.71
CA THR A 98 -4.99 -16.17 23.42
C THR A 98 -4.86 -16.47 21.93
N MET A 99 -4.01 -15.72 21.25
CA MET A 99 -3.57 -15.98 19.90
C MET A 99 -2.31 -16.83 19.93
N PHE A 100 -2.19 -17.76 18.99
CA PHE A 100 -1.01 -18.57 18.75
C PHE A 100 -0.46 -18.29 17.36
N VAL A 101 0.86 -18.11 17.27
CA VAL A 101 1.62 -17.89 16.05
C VAL A 101 2.79 -18.87 16.02
N ASN A 102 2.86 -19.68 14.98
CA ASN A 102 4.07 -20.40 14.63
C ASN A 102 5.01 -19.45 13.88
N VAL A 103 6.13 -19.11 14.51
CA VAL A 103 7.09 -18.10 14.01
C VAL A 103 7.82 -18.59 12.77
N SER A 104 7.97 -19.90 12.60
CA SER A 104 8.68 -20.50 11.47
C SER A 104 7.76 -20.68 10.26
N SER A 105 6.61 -21.33 10.44
CA SER A 105 5.65 -21.60 9.35
C SER A 105 4.77 -20.39 9.01
N GLY A 106 4.60 -19.44 9.94
CA GLY A 106 3.65 -18.34 9.81
C GLY A 106 2.20 -18.76 10.06
N ASP A 107 1.93 -19.99 10.48
CA ASP A 107 0.59 -20.43 10.87
C ASP A 107 0.12 -19.65 12.09
N CYS A 108 -1.08 -19.08 12.02
CA CYS A 108 -1.66 -18.36 13.14
C CYS A 108 -3.12 -18.74 13.40
N ASP A 109 -3.48 -18.79 14.69
CA ASP A 109 -4.84 -18.96 15.19
C ASP A 109 -5.14 -17.91 16.26
N ALA A 110 -6.15 -17.06 16.03
CA ALA A 110 -6.58 -16.05 16.98
C ALA A 110 -7.27 -16.63 18.23
N LYS A 111 -7.68 -17.91 18.19
CA LYS A 111 -8.26 -18.66 19.32
C LYS A 111 -7.38 -19.86 19.68
N GLY A 112 -6.08 -19.62 19.73
CA GLY A 112 -5.09 -20.62 20.11
C GLY A 112 -5.28 -21.13 21.54
N GLN A 113 -4.82 -22.35 21.78
CA GLN A 113 -4.74 -22.88 23.13
C GLN A 113 -3.67 -22.14 23.92
N ARG A 114 -3.91 -21.95 25.22
CA ARG A 114 -2.92 -21.37 26.13
C ARG A 114 -1.66 -22.24 26.17
N PRO A 115 -0.48 -21.63 26.25
CA PRO A 115 0.76 -22.39 26.39
C PRO A 115 0.76 -23.19 27.69
N GLN A 116 1.52 -24.28 27.70
CA GLN A 116 1.85 -25.03 28.91
C GLN A 116 3.37 -25.14 28.98
N LEU A 117 3.98 -24.36 29.87
CA LEU A 117 5.42 -24.41 30.10
C LEU A 117 5.83 -25.70 30.78
N ILE A 118 4.99 -26.20 31.70
CA ILE A 118 5.20 -27.43 32.45
C ILE A 118 3.92 -28.27 32.36
N ALA A 119 3.99 -29.41 31.69
CA ALA A 119 2.87 -30.29 31.41
C ALA A 119 2.97 -31.64 32.15
N VAL A 120 3.16 -31.57 33.48
CA VAL A 120 3.21 -32.75 34.36
C VAL A 120 2.11 -32.59 35.43
N PRO A 121 1.03 -33.39 35.37
CA PRO A 121 -0.12 -33.25 36.28
C PRO A 121 0.26 -33.27 37.76
N ARG A 122 1.27 -34.08 38.14
CA ARG A 122 1.73 -34.19 39.54
C ARG A 122 2.25 -32.86 40.09
N PHE A 123 2.80 -31.99 39.25
CA PHE A 123 3.33 -30.69 39.68
C PHE A 123 2.26 -29.62 39.83
N SER A 124 1.03 -29.84 39.34
CA SER A 124 -0.05 -28.84 39.41
C SER A 124 -0.44 -28.42 40.83
N ASN A 125 -0.27 -29.31 41.82
CA ASN A 125 -0.52 -28.99 43.22
C ASN A 125 0.59 -28.14 43.87
N ILE A 126 1.72 -27.96 43.17
CA ILE A 126 2.92 -27.27 43.66
C ILE A 126 3.08 -25.92 42.96
N ILE A 127 3.01 -25.92 41.61
CA ILE A 127 3.19 -24.70 40.80
C ILE A 127 1.86 -24.12 40.27
N GLY A 128 0.73 -24.69 40.69
CA GLY A 128 -0.59 -24.37 40.16
C GLY A 128 -0.92 -25.12 38.87
N SER A 129 -2.21 -25.18 38.55
CA SER A 129 -2.71 -25.79 37.30
C SER A 129 -2.50 -24.91 36.07
N ASP A 130 -2.36 -23.60 36.25
CA ASP A 130 -2.06 -22.66 35.19
C ASP A 130 -0.55 -22.49 35.01
N THR A 131 0.02 -23.22 34.06
CA THR A 131 1.44 -23.11 33.67
C THR A 131 1.63 -22.31 32.38
N SER A 132 0.66 -21.46 32.03
CA SER A 132 0.72 -20.62 30.83
C SER A 132 1.69 -19.44 30.93
N SER A 133 2.18 -19.14 32.14
CA SER A 133 3.15 -18.08 32.35
C SER A 133 4.05 -18.35 33.55
N LEU A 134 5.23 -17.74 33.53
CA LEU A 134 6.18 -17.70 34.63
C LEU A 134 5.57 -17.06 35.87
N ASN A 135 4.81 -15.98 35.72
CA ASN A 135 4.14 -15.34 36.86
C ASN A 135 3.08 -16.27 37.48
N SER A 136 2.30 -17.00 36.68
CA SER A 136 1.34 -17.99 37.20
C SER A 136 2.05 -19.10 37.98
N ILE A 137 3.17 -19.62 37.46
CA ILE A 137 4.00 -20.62 38.13
C ILE A 137 4.56 -20.10 39.47
N ILE A 138 5.10 -18.88 39.47
CA ILE A 138 5.65 -18.24 40.69
C ILE A 138 4.56 -18.03 41.73
N ARG A 139 3.37 -17.56 41.34
CA ARG A 139 2.24 -17.40 42.26
C ARG A 139 1.77 -18.73 42.83
N GLY A 140 1.71 -19.77 42.01
CA GLY A 140 1.40 -21.13 42.46
C GLY A 140 2.38 -21.62 43.52
N LEU A 141 3.68 -21.35 43.35
CA LEU A 141 4.71 -21.67 44.35
C LEU A 141 4.53 -20.89 45.66
N VAL A 142 4.27 -19.58 45.58
CA VAL A 142 4.02 -18.74 46.76
C VAL A 142 2.76 -19.19 47.50
N ASP A 143 1.72 -19.61 46.78
CA ASP A 143 0.50 -20.15 47.37
C ASP A 143 0.72 -21.53 48.00
N PHE A 144 1.55 -22.37 47.37
CA PHE A 144 1.94 -23.68 47.90
C PHE A 144 2.68 -23.55 49.25
N ASP A 145 3.60 -22.60 49.37
CA ASP A 145 4.38 -22.33 50.60
C ASP A 145 3.51 -21.97 51.80
N LYS A 146 2.34 -21.35 51.60
CA LYS A 146 1.41 -21.03 52.71
C LYS A 146 0.96 -22.25 53.51
N ASN A 147 0.92 -23.42 52.88
CA ASN A 147 0.42 -24.67 53.46
C ASN A 147 1.49 -25.76 53.58
N HIS A 148 2.72 -25.51 53.14
CA HIS A 148 3.80 -26.50 53.13
C HIS A 148 5.07 -25.91 53.73
N THR A 149 5.84 -26.75 54.40
CA THR A 149 7.09 -26.33 55.02
C THR A 149 8.24 -26.55 54.05
N GLY A 150 9.00 -25.50 53.75
CA GLY A 150 10.30 -25.60 53.10
C GLY A 150 11.45 -25.29 54.04
N PHE A 151 12.65 -25.59 53.57
CA PHE A 151 13.88 -25.51 54.33
C PHE A 151 14.92 -24.73 53.54
N LEU A 152 15.63 -23.82 54.22
CA LEU A 152 16.86 -23.26 53.67
C LEU A 152 18.02 -24.24 53.84
N ILE A 153 18.89 -24.27 52.84
CA ILE A 153 20.14 -25.01 52.91
C ILE A 153 21.24 -24.02 53.32
N ASP A 154 21.58 -24.02 54.60
CA ASP A 154 22.72 -23.26 55.13
C ASP A 154 24.03 -23.78 54.47
N ASP A 155 24.95 -22.86 54.17
CA ASP A 155 26.29 -23.09 53.60
C ASP A 155 26.45 -23.34 52.09
N HIS A 156 25.44 -23.09 51.24
CA HIS A 156 25.62 -23.13 49.78
C HIS A 156 25.31 -21.77 49.14
N ILE A 157 26.29 -20.86 49.18
CA ILE A 157 26.28 -19.67 48.31
C ILE A 157 26.72 -20.14 46.92
N GLU A 158 25.75 -20.51 46.09
CA GLU A 158 26.00 -20.81 44.69
C GLU A 158 25.79 -19.54 43.85
N ILE A 159 26.77 -19.20 43.02
CA ILE A 159 26.68 -18.04 42.13
C ILE A 159 25.92 -18.47 40.88
N VAL A 160 24.67 -18.03 40.76
CA VAL A 160 23.85 -18.22 39.55
C VAL A 160 23.80 -16.89 38.81
N GLY A 161 24.32 -16.85 37.58
CA GLY A 161 24.35 -15.62 36.77
C GLY A 161 25.14 -14.46 37.40
N GLY A 162 26.09 -14.74 38.30
CA GLY A 162 26.85 -13.70 39.02
C GLY A 162 26.20 -13.21 40.32
N VAL A 163 25.05 -13.76 40.71
CA VAL A 163 24.32 -13.39 41.93
C VAL A 163 24.39 -14.53 42.95
N ASN A 164 24.63 -14.20 44.21
CA ASN A 164 24.52 -15.14 45.32
C ASN A 164 23.08 -15.67 45.39
N SER A 165 22.89 -16.97 45.22
CA SER A 165 21.58 -17.59 45.32
C SER A 165 21.32 -18.16 46.71
N VAL A 166 20.08 -18.05 47.16
CA VAL A 166 19.53 -18.73 48.33
C VAL A 166 18.79 -19.96 47.82
N LYS A 167 19.12 -21.12 48.38
CA LYS A 167 18.53 -22.41 48.02
C LYS A 167 17.46 -22.81 49.04
N TRP A 168 16.22 -22.89 48.58
CA TRP A 168 15.05 -23.31 49.34
C TRP A 168 14.53 -24.64 48.78
N VAL A 169 14.28 -25.61 49.66
CA VAL A 169 13.87 -26.96 49.27
C VAL A 169 12.63 -27.40 50.05
N SER A 170 11.68 -28.01 49.36
CA SER A 170 10.50 -28.62 49.94
C SER A 170 10.35 -30.07 49.49
N CYS A 171 9.97 -30.93 50.43
CA CYS A 171 9.81 -32.36 50.24
C CYS A 171 8.32 -32.70 50.32
N VAL A 172 7.69 -32.97 49.17
CA VAL A 172 6.25 -33.19 49.07
C VAL A 172 5.95 -34.68 49.09
N GLU A 173 5.19 -35.10 50.09
CA GLU A 173 4.77 -36.49 50.25
C GLU A 173 3.59 -36.85 49.34
N GLY A 174 3.43 -38.15 49.11
CA GLY A 174 2.26 -38.75 48.49
C GLY A 174 0.99 -38.61 49.33
N ALA A 175 -0.20 -38.65 48.71
CA ALA A 175 -1.45 -38.69 49.49
C ALA A 175 -1.62 -40.06 50.19
N SER A 176 -1.07 -41.11 49.57
CA SER A 176 -0.89 -42.43 50.15
C SER A 176 0.60 -42.80 50.27
N PRO A 177 0.97 -43.77 51.15
CA PRO A 177 2.36 -44.24 51.27
C PRO A 177 2.96 -44.83 49.98
N ASN A 178 2.11 -45.21 49.02
CA ASN A 178 2.52 -45.78 47.74
C ASN A 178 2.52 -44.73 46.60
N ASP A 179 2.09 -43.51 46.87
CA ASP A 179 2.10 -42.44 45.88
C ASP A 179 3.52 -41.89 45.68
N THR A 180 3.73 -41.28 44.53
CA THR A 180 5.00 -40.63 44.19
C THR A 180 5.25 -39.41 45.06
N LYS A 181 6.52 -39.17 45.39
CA LYS A 181 7.01 -38.02 46.15
C LYS A 181 7.54 -36.96 45.19
N VAL A 182 7.58 -35.70 45.59
CA VAL A 182 8.17 -34.63 44.78
C VAL A 182 9.24 -33.89 45.58
N LEU A 183 10.42 -33.77 45.00
CA LEU A 183 11.45 -32.84 45.44
C LEU A 183 11.28 -31.52 44.69
N LEU A 184 11.03 -30.45 45.42
CA LEU A 184 10.98 -29.08 44.90
C LEU A 184 12.21 -28.32 45.38
N GLU A 185 12.98 -27.77 44.46
CA GLU A 185 14.09 -26.86 44.72
C GLU A 185 13.80 -25.52 44.06
N VAL A 186 13.88 -24.44 44.84
CA VAL A 186 13.75 -23.06 44.37
C VAL A 186 15.04 -22.32 44.72
N ARG A 187 15.67 -21.72 43.72
CA ARG A 187 16.82 -20.82 43.89
C ARG A 187 16.37 -19.41 43.59
N TYR A 188 16.72 -18.47 44.47
CA TYR A 188 16.38 -17.06 44.31
C TYR A 188 17.51 -16.16 44.84
N ALA A 189 17.61 -14.94 44.32
CA ALA A 189 18.51 -13.92 44.86
C ALA A 189 17.97 -13.42 46.20
N GLY A 190 18.69 -13.58 47.30
CA GLY A 190 18.22 -13.14 48.64
C GLY A 190 18.15 -11.62 48.81
N GLU A 191 17.45 -11.12 49.84
CA GLU A 191 17.30 -9.67 50.09
C GLU A 191 18.64 -8.92 50.26
N GLY A 192 19.67 -9.60 50.79
CA GLY A 192 21.02 -9.04 51.01
C GLY A 192 21.99 -9.16 49.83
N THR A 193 21.54 -9.64 48.67
CA THR A 193 22.43 -9.87 47.50
C THR A 193 22.47 -8.66 46.57
N ILE A 194 23.27 -8.73 45.49
CA ILE A 194 23.40 -7.66 44.51
C ILE A 194 22.02 -7.34 43.94
N ARG A 195 21.65 -6.05 43.95
CA ARG A 195 20.35 -5.61 43.47
C ARG A 195 20.26 -5.74 41.93
N PRO A 196 19.06 -6.01 41.39
CA PRO A 196 18.85 -6.05 39.95
C PRO A 196 19.18 -4.70 39.31
N ALA A 197 19.73 -4.71 38.09
CA ALA A 197 20.12 -3.49 37.40
C ALA A 197 18.93 -2.63 36.93
N GLN A 198 17.74 -3.23 36.81
CA GLN A 198 16.53 -2.59 36.26
C GLN A 198 15.50 -2.38 37.37
N THR A 199 15.07 -1.13 37.59
CA THR A 199 13.81 -0.85 38.29
C THR A 199 12.64 -1.21 37.38
N PRO A 200 11.59 -1.91 37.83
CA PRO A 200 11.13 -2.06 39.22
C PRO A 200 11.51 -3.39 39.91
N PHE A 201 12.42 -4.19 39.35
CA PHE A 201 12.80 -5.46 39.97
C PHE A 201 13.56 -5.26 41.28
N SER A 202 13.25 -6.08 42.28
CA SER A 202 13.89 -6.06 43.60
C SER A 202 14.11 -7.47 44.11
N ASN A 203 15.16 -7.67 44.91
CA ASN A 203 15.32 -8.95 45.60
C ASN A 203 14.22 -9.11 46.68
N PRO A 204 13.67 -10.32 46.86
CA PRO A 204 14.11 -11.56 46.24
C PRO A 204 13.64 -11.76 44.80
N LEU A 205 14.52 -12.30 43.94
CA LEU A 205 14.21 -12.63 42.55
C LEU A 205 14.38 -14.11 42.28
N LEU A 206 13.44 -14.73 41.57
CA LEU A 206 13.59 -16.11 41.13
C LEU A 206 14.82 -16.28 40.24
N LEU A 207 15.55 -17.38 40.39
CA LEU A 207 16.66 -17.75 39.50
C LEU A 207 16.42 -19.12 38.88
N SER A 208 15.90 -20.08 39.64
CA SER A 208 15.51 -21.37 39.09
C SER A 208 14.47 -22.11 39.93
N ILE A 209 13.68 -22.96 39.27
CA ILE A 209 12.80 -23.95 39.88
C ILE A 209 13.23 -25.32 39.36
N ARG A 210 13.38 -26.32 40.23
CA ARG A 210 13.58 -27.72 39.85
C ARG A 210 12.56 -28.59 40.56
N LEU A 211 11.89 -29.44 39.79
CA LEU A 211 10.84 -30.35 40.23
C LEU A 211 11.20 -31.76 39.80
N ALA A 212 11.36 -32.67 40.77
CA ALA A 212 11.62 -34.08 40.50
C ALA A 212 10.58 -34.96 41.19
N GLU A 213 9.78 -35.68 40.41
CA GLU A 213 8.87 -36.72 40.89
C GLU A 213 9.64 -38.03 41.07
N LEU A 214 9.51 -38.64 42.23
CA LEU A 214 10.31 -39.78 42.67
C LEU A 214 9.39 -40.88 43.22
N PRO A 215 9.70 -42.17 43.03
CA PRO A 215 8.99 -43.24 43.72
C PRO A 215 9.15 -43.15 45.24
N THR A 216 10.36 -42.80 45.70
CA THR A 216 10.68 -42.53 47.11
C THR A 216 11.85 -41.54 47.18
N PHE A 217 12.04 -40.85 48.31
CA PHE A 217 13.21 -39.98 48.50
C PHE A 217 14.54 -40.74 48.60
N ASN A 218 14.53 -42.07 48.68
CA ASN A 218 15.74 -42.89 48.58
C ASN A 218 16.09 -43.24 47.13
N SER A 219 15.22 -42.95 46.17
CA SER A 219 15.46 -43.18 44.74
C SER A 219 16.29 -42.03 44.17
N THR A 220 17.35 -42.37 43.43
CA THR A 220 18.10 -41.41 42.61
C THR A 220 17.54 -41.28 41.19
N VAL A 221 16.51 -42.07 40.86
CA VAL A 221 15.87 -42.07 39.55
C VAL A 221 14.50 -41.39 39.66
N ALA A 222 14.34 -40.29 38.94
CA ALA A 222 13.10 -39.55 38.83
C ALA A 222 12.19 -40.15 37.75
N LEU A 223 10.88 -40.11 38.01
CA LEU A 223 9.83 -40.43 37.04
C LEU A 223 9.56 -39.26 36.11
N ASN A 224 9.60 -38.04 36.67
CA ASN A 224 9.53 -36.77 35.94
C ASN A 224 10.56 -35.83 36.55
N HIS A 225 11.30 -35.09 35.72
CA HIS A 225 12.27 -34.11 36.19
C HIS A 225 12.28 -32.91 35.26
N ILE A 226 11.88 -31.76 35.78
CA ILE A 226 11.78 -30.51 35.04
C ILE A 226 12.57 -29.43 35.77
N SER A 227 13.37 -28.67 35.03
CA SER A 227 13.99 -27.45 35.53
C SER A 227 13.56 -26.25 34.71
N LEU A 228 13.36 -25.14 35.38
CA LEU A 228 13.10 -23.83 34.81
C LEU A 228 14.17 -22.89 35.35
N GLU A 229 14.91 -22.24 34.47
CA GLU A 229 15.99 -21.31 34.83
C GLU A 229 15.67 -19.94 34.22
N VAL A 230 15.89 -18.87 34.99
CA VAL A 230 15.64 -17.49 34.56
C VAL A 230 16.96 -16.74 34.52
N ASP A 231 17.32 -16.27 33.33
CA ASP A 231 18.66 -15.73 33.06
C ASP A 231 18.65 -14.20 32.99
N ARG A 232 17.53 -13.58 32.60
CA ARG A 232 17.46 -12.15 32.32
C ARG A 232 16.13 -11.54 32.75
N TYR A 233 16.22 -10.34 33.31
CA TYR A 233 15.11 -9.49 33.75
C TYR A 233 15.22 -8.13 33.07
N GLU A 234 14.17 -7.72 32.38
CA GLU A 234 14.10 -6.50 31.59
C GLU A 234 12.72 -5.84 31.69
N MET A 235 12.63 -4.62 31.18
CA MET A 235 11.35 -3.97 30.94
C MET A 235 10.89 -4.22 29.49
N PRO A 236 9.58 -4.39 29.25
CA PRO A 236 9.02 -4.43 27.90
C PRO A 236 9.40 -3.18 27.10
N VAL A 237 9.69 -3.33 25.80
CA VAL A 237 9.99 -2.20 24.90
C VAL A 237 9.07 -2.22 23.68
N GLY A 238 8.35 -1.13 23.44
CA GLY A 238 7.40 -1.02 22.33
C GLY A 238 6.20 -1.94 22.47
N ASP A 239 5.54 -2.24 21.35
CA ASP A 239 4.44 -3.22 21.30
C ASP A 239 4.98 -4.60 20.91
N GLU A 240 5.42 -5.36 21.92
CA GLU A 240 5.88 -6.74 21.73
C GLU A 240 4.75 -7.73 21.41
N ALA A 241 3.48 -7.30 21.39
CA ALA A 241 2.34 -8.10 20.95
C ALA A 241 2.00 -7.92 19.47
N LYS A 242 2.72 -7.07 18.73
CA LYS A 242 2.52 -6.88 17.28
C LYS A 242 2.75 -8.17 16.51
N VAL A 243 1.78 -8.55 15.68
CA VAL A 243 1.91 -9.69 14.75
C VAL A 243 2.67 -9.25 13.51
N GLU A 244 3.72 -9.97 13.14
CA GLU A 244 4.59 -9.64 12.00
C GLU A 244 3.81 -9.58 10.68
N HIS A 245 4.31 -8.76 9.75
CA HIS A 245 3.74 -8.61 8.40
C HIS A 245 3.65 -9.94 7.65
N GLY A 246 2.61 -10.09 6.83
CA GLY A 246 2.38 -11.30 6.05
C GLY A 246 1.96 -12.53 6.85
N ILE A 247 1.56 -12.38 8.12
CA ILE A 247 0.94 -13.44 8.93
C ILE A 247 -0.57 -13.18 9.05
N TYR A 248 -1.37 -14.18 8.67
CA TYR A 248 -2.82 -14.17 8.81
C TYR A 248 -3.29 -15.21 9.82
N CYS A 249 -4.04 -14.76 10.82
CA CYS A 249 -4.59 -15.54 11.91
C CYS A 249 -6.01 -15.98 11.61
N ARG A 250 -6.22 -17.30 11.56
CA ARG A 250 -7.56 -17.88 11.44
C ARG A 250 -8.39 -17.59 12.70
N ASN A 251 -9.71 -17.73 12.59
CA ASN A 251 -10.67 -17.57 13.68
C ASN A 251 -10.72 -16.18 14.33
N ARG A 252 -10.10 -15.18 13.69
CA ARG A 252 -10.25 -13.78 14.07
C ARG A 252 -11.64 -13.29 13.66
N ASN A 253 -12.15 -12.29 14.37
CA ASN A 253 -13.45 -11.72 14.03
C ASN A 253 -13.28 -10.83 12.81
N SER A 254 -13.94 -11.20 11.71
CA SER A 254 -13.90 -10.39 10.49
C SER A 254 -14.61 -9.06 10.69
N SER A 255 -14.00 -8.04 10.10
CA SER A 255 -14.42 -6.65 10.15
C SER A 255 -14.76 -6.17 8.74
N THR A 256 -15.68 -5.22 8.65
CA THR A 256 -15.87 -4.46 7.41
C THR A 256 -14.78 -3.40 7.34
N LEU A 257 -14.08 -3.29 6.21
CA LEU A 257 -13.11 -2.21 6.03
C LEU A 257 -13.83 -0.85 6.05
N PRO A 258 -13.41 0.09 6.91
CA PRO A 258 -13.98 1.43 6.97
C PRO A 258 -13.38 2.29 5.85
N LEU A 259 -13.64 1.92 4.59
CA LEU A 259 -13.15 2.66 3.44
C LEU A 259 -13.88 3.99 3.31
N LYS A 260 -13.12 5.07 3.10
CA LYS A 260 -13.66 6.38 2.73
C LYS A 260 -14.30 6.29 1.34
N SER A 261 -15.47 6.89 1.17
CA SER A 261 -16.06 7.04 -0.16
C SER A 261 -15.30 8.09 -0.95
N LEU A 262 -14.95 7.76 -2.19
CA LEU A 262 -14.05 8.56 -3.03
C LEU A 262 -14.78 9.09 -4.27
N ASP A 263 -15.60 10.12 -4.10
CA ASP A 263 -16.37 10.72 -5.21
C ASP A 263 -15.47 11.46 -6.23
N GLU A 264 -14.42 12.11 -5.76
CA GLU A 264 -13.40 12.78 -6.57
C GLU A 264 -12.01 12.34 -6.10
N TYR A 265 -11.25 11.71 -6.98
CA TYR A 265 -10.01 11.05 -6.62
C TYR A 265 -8.98 11.16 -7.72
N ALA A 266 -7.76 11.54 -7.33
CA ALA A 266 -6.59 11.46 -8.17
C ALA A 266 -5.41 10.98 -7.33
N ALA A 267 -4.60 10.08 -7.90
CA ALA A 267 -3.44 9.54 -7.23
C ALA A 267 -2.42 8.98 -8.24
N VAL A 268 -1.17 8.94 -7.79
CA VAL A 268 -0.09 8.16 -8.40
C VAL A 268 0.00 6.84 -7.63
N LEU A 269 -0.15 5.73 -8.34
CA LEU A 269 -0.10 4.37 -7.81
C LEU A 269 1.25 3.75 -8.18
N ASN A 270 2.10 3.52 -7.18
CA ASN A 270 3.42 2.95 -7.37
C ASN A 270 3.37 1.45 -7.05
N TYR A 271 3.37 0.62 -8.09
CA TYR A 271 3.38 -0.82 -8.02
C TYR A 271 4.79 -1.36 -8.15
N TYR A 272 5.09 -2.41 -7.38
CA TYR A 272 6.34 -3.13 -7.49
C TYR A 272 6.10 -4.63 -7.29
N ASP A 273 6.44 -5.41 -8.30
CA ASP A 273 6.47 -6.87 -8.26
C ASP A 273 7.87 -7.34 -7.87
N HIS A 274 7.98 -7.90 -6.67
CA HIS A 274 9.23 -8.40 -6.10
C HIS A 274 9.69 -9.71 -6.75
N GLY A 275 8.78 -10.46 -7.39
CA GLY A 275 9.10 -11.69 -8.10
C GLY A 275 9.80 -11.44 -9.44
N THR A 276 9.34 -10.44 -10.19
CA THR A 276 9.93 -10.06 -11.48
C THR A 276 10.90 -8.89 -11.39
N ASN A 277 10.98 -8.22 -10.23
CA ASN A 277 11.78 -7.01 -10.01
C ASN A 277 11.40 -5.89 -11.00
N LYS A 278 10.10 -5.74 -11.26
CA LYS A 278 9.55 -4.70 -12.12
C LYS A 278 8.73 -3.71 -11.30
N SER A 279 8.92 -2.43 -11.59
CA SER A 279 8.12 -1.33 -11.05
C SER A 279 7.20 -0.76 -12.12
N GLU A 280 5.98 -0.42 -11.75
CA GLU A 280 5.03 0.29 -12.61
C GLU A 280 4.43 1.47 -11.86
N VAL A 281 4.30 2.59 -12.57
CA VAL A 281 3.68 3.81 -12.05
C VAL A 281 2.44 4.08 -12.88
N VAL A 282 1.30 4.11 -12.20
CA VAL A 282 -0.01 4.33 -12.81
C VAL A 282 -0.65 5.55 -12.18
N ASP A 283 -0.96 6.56 -12.99
CA ASP A 283 -1.76 7.68 -12.55
C ASP A 283 -3.23 7.37 -12.78
N VAL A 284 -4.06 7.74 -11.82
CA VAL A 284 -5.51 7.54 -11.88
C VAL A 284 -6.21 8.85 -11.60
N LEU A 285 -7.26 9.13 -12.36
CA LEU A 285 -8.27 10.12 -12.04
C LEU A 285 -9.66 9.48 -12.11
N TYR A 286 -10.43 9.69 -11.06
CA TYR A 286 -11.81 9.26 -10.94
C TYR A 286 -12.65 10.47 -10.56
N SER A 287 -13.74 10.68 -11.28
CA SER A 287 -14.66 11.79 -11.02
C SER A 287 -16.09 11.30 -11.19
N LYS A 288 -16.78 11.12 -10.07
CA LYS A 288 -18.18 10.70 -10.04
C LYS A 288 -19.11 11.78 -10.60
N SER A 289 -18.78 13.05 -10.35
CA SER A 289 -19.56 14.17 -10.88
C SER A 289 -19.50 14.25 -12.41
N ARG A 290 -18.31 14.05 -12.98
CA ARG A 290 -18.11 14.01 -14.44
C ARG A 290 -18.46 12.66 -15.07
N LYS A 291 -18.59 11.61 -14.26
CA LYS A 291 -18.77 10.21 -14.67
C LYS A 291 -17.64 9.73 -15.59
N ILE A 292 -16.41 10.00 -15.20
CA ILE A 292 -15.22 9.59 -15.94
C ILE A 292 -14.23 8.84 -15.04
N PHE A 293 -13.54 7.89 -15.65
CA PHE A 293 -12.40 7.19 -15.09
C PHE A 293 -11.25 7.27 -16.09
N ILE A 294 -10.08 7.71 -15.65
CA ILE A 294 -8.90 7.89 -16.48
C ILE A 294 -7.72 7.20 -15.83
N VAL A 295 -6.97 6.42 -16.60
CA VAL A 295 -5.70 5.84 -16.16
C VAL A 295 -4.59 6.14 -17.14
N ALA A 296 -3.37 6.31 -16.64
CA ALA A 296 -2.19 6.59 -17.44
C ALA A 296 -0.96 5.88 -16.88
N GLY A 297 -0.08 5.38 -17.73
CA GLY A 297 1.11 4.66 -17.30
C GLY A 297 1.89 4.08 -18.47
N HIS A 298 3.17 3.76 -18.24
CA HIS A 298 4.02 3.19 -19.30
C HIS A 298 3.73 1.70 -19.58
N SER A 299 3.19 1.01 -18.58
CA SER A 299 2.78 -0.39 -18.61
C SER A 299 1.56 -0.55 -17.72
N PHE A 300 0.68 -1.48 -18.10
CA PHE A 300 -0.49 -1.88 -17.34
C PHE A 300 -0.45 -3.39 -17.02
N GLU A 301 0.71 -4.05 -17.17
CA GLU A 301 0.88 -5.50 -16.97
C GLU A 301 0.57 -5.91 -15.52
N ASN A 302 1.07 -5.14 -14.53
CA ASN A 302 0.97 -5.48 -13.10
C ASN A 302 0.11 -4.47 -12.33
N GLY A 303 0.04 -3.23 -12.81
CA GLY A 303 -0.57 -2.10 -12.12
C GLY A 303 -2.08 -2.14 -12.04
N ILE A 304 -2.77 -3.07 -12.71
CA ILE A 304 -4.22 -2.93 -12.87
C ILE A 304 -4.98 -4.26 -12.75
N LYS A 305 -5.28 -4.68 -11.51
CA LYS A 305 -6.51 -5.44 -11.19
C LYS A 305 -7.80 -4.61 -11.47
N ILE A 306 -7.67 -3.30 -11.66
CA ILE A 306 -8.74 -2.28 -11.91
C ILE A 306 -9.35 -2.29 -13.35
N LEU A 307 -8.68 -2.83 -14.36
CA LEU A 307 -9.13 -2.91 -15.77
C LEU A 307 -9.15 -4.37 -16.23
N LYS A 308 -9.44 -5.30 -15.30
CA LYS A 308 -9.48 -6.77 -15.50
C LYS A 308 -9.43 -7.18 -16.98
N SER A 309 -8.47 -8.03 -17.35
CA SER A 309 -8.53 -8.83 -18.58
C SER A 309 -8.39 -8.11 -19.92
N ASN A 310 -7.21 -7.54 -20.19
CA ASN A 310 -6.40 -7.85 -21.39
C ASN A 310 -5.25 -6.85 -21.43
N ALA A 311 -4.09 -7.21 -20.86
CA ALA A 311 -2.87 -6.43 -21.07
C ALA A 311 -2.58 -6.22 -22.57
N ASP A 312 -3.02 -7.17 -23.41
CA ASP A 312 -2.92 -7.10 -24.87
C ASP A 312 -3.88 -6.08 -25.53
N LYS A 313 -4.94 -5.62 -24.84
CA LYS A 313 -5.91 -4.64 -25.37
C LYS A 313 -5.24 -3.27 -25.54
N TYR A 314 -4.34 -2.91 -24.63
CA TYR A 314 -3.67 -1.61 -24.61
C TYR A 314 -2.21 -1.78 -25.00
N ARG A 315 -1.75 -1.00 -25.99
CA ARG A 315 -0.40 -1.13 -26.53
C ARG A 315 0.62 -0.48 -25.62
N ASN A 316 1.86 -0.97 -25.66
CA ASN A 316 2.98 -0.26 -25.02
C ASN A 316 3.10 1.17 -25.57
N GLY A 317 3.26 2.12 -24.65
CA GLY A 317 3.35 3.55 -24.94
C GLY A 317 2.02 4.25 -25.18
N THR A 318 0.90 3.71 -24.68
CA THR A 318 -0.33 4.49 -24.48
C THR A 318 -0.10 5.55 -23.42
N ASP A 319 -0.51 6.79 -23.68
CA ASP A 319 -0.36 7.90 -22.73
C ASP A 319 -1.41 7.80 -21.63
N TYR A 320 -2.67 7.64 -22.01
CA TYR A 320 -3.79 7.41 -21.10
C TYR A 320 -4.99 6.74 -21.78
N ILE A 321 -5.84 6.14 -20.95
CA ILE A 321 -7.13 5.54 -21.32
C ILE A 321 -8.21 6.28 -20.54
N LEU A 322 -9.26 6.72 -21.23
CA LEU A 322 -10.42 7.38 -20.63
C LEU A 322 -11.68 6.58 -20.89
N HIS A 323 -12.39 6.24 -19.81
CA HIS A 323 -13.73 5.68 -19.85
C HIS A 323 -14.74 6.78 -19.49
N ASP A 324 -15.65 7.05 -20.42
CA ASP A 324 -16.73 8.01 -20.25
C ASP A 324 -18.05 7.27 -20.00
N PHE A 325 -18.49 7.29 -18.74
CA PHE A 325 -19.76 6.70 -18.31
C PHE A 325 -20.96 7.65 -18.48
N LYS A 326 -20.73 8.88 -18.94
CA LYS A 326 -21.81 9.82 -19.30
C LYS A 326 -22.34 9.52 -20.70
N TYR A 327 -21.46 9.22 -21.64
CA TYR A 327 -21.79 9.00 -23.06
C TYR A 327 -21.57 7.56 -23.52
N GLY A 328 -20.82 6.74 -22.78
CA GLY A 328 -20.65 5.31 -23.04
C GLY A 328 -19.53 5.00 -24.04
N TYR A 329 -18.40 5.71 -23.94
CA TYR A 329 -17.27 5.55 -24.85
C TYR A 329 -15.94 5.34 -24.12
N GLU A 330 -15.01 4.69 -24.79
CA GLU A 330 -13.62 4.49 -24.38
C GLU A 330 -12.69 5.20 -25.38
N PHE A 331 -11.69 5.92 -24.86
CA PHE A 331 -10.67 6.62 -25.63
C PHE A 331 -9.30 6.15 -25.20
N THR A 332 -8.44 5.84 -26.17
CA THR A 332 -7.02 5.54 -25.94
C THR A 332 -6.20 6.59 -26.66
N MET A 333 -5.31 7.24 -25.92
CA MET A 333 -4.51 8.36 -26.40
C MET A 333 -3.03 7.98 -26.43
N LYS A 334 -2.33 8.45 -27.46
CA LYS A 334 -0.92 8.14 -27.71
C LYS A 334 -0.24 9.27 -28.47
N GLN A 335 0.92 9.69 -27.98
CA GLN A 335 1.68 10.82 -28.53
C GLN A 335 0.81 12.08 -28.66
N ASP A 336 0.03 12.38 -27.62
CA ASP A 336 -0.91 13.51 -27.57
C ASP A 336 -2.06 13.47 -28.59
N GLY A 337 -2.23 12.36 -29.33
CA GLY A 337 -3.30 12.17 -30.31
C GLY A 337 -4.18 10.95 -30.04
N CYS A 338 -5.29 10.84 -30.78
CA CYS A 338 -6.21 9.71 -30.66
C CYS A 338 -5.63 8.43 -31.29
N GLU A 339 -5.38 7.39 -30.49
CA GLU A 339 -5.02 6.06 -31.00
C GLU A 339 -6.26 5.23 -31.31
N SER A 340 -7.24 5.22 -30.41
CA SER A 340 -8.50 4.50 -30.61
C SER A 340 -9.68 5.16 -29.93
N PHE A 341 -10.83 5.01 -30.56
CA PHE A 341 -12.14 5.42 -30.06
C PHE A 341 -13.09 4.23 -30.17
N SER A 342 -13.70 3.78 -29.09
CA SER A 342 -14.56 2.58 -29.07
C SER A 342 -15.76 2.74 -28.13
N THR A 343 -16.74 1.86 -28.30
CA THR A 343 -17.82 1.67 -27.35
C THR A 343 -17.24 1.24 -25.99
N LEU A 344 -17.74 1.81 -24.89
CA LEU A 344 -17.45 1.31 -23.55
C LEU A 344 -18.05 -0.09 -23.40
N ASP A 345 -17.22 -1.08 -23.08
CA ASP A 345 -17.60 -2.48 -22.87
C ASP A 345 -17.57 -2.86 -21.38
N ASP A 346 -17.97 -4.09 -21.03
CA ASP A 346 -17.95 -4.61 -19.66
C ASP A 346 -16.68 -5.40 -19.32
N SER A 347 -15.64 -5.31 -20.17
CA SER A 347 -14.41 -6.07 -19.95
C SER A 347 -13.58 -5.52 -18.80
N THR A 348 -13.70 -4.23 -18.48
CA THR A 348 -12.84 -3.54 -17.51
C THR A 348 -13.46 -3.54 -16.10
N ALA A 349 -12.63 -3.52 -15.04
CA ALA A 349 -13.13 -3.72 -13.67
C ALA A 349 -13.79 -2.48 -13.05
N ASP A 350 -13.65 -1.32 -13.68
CA ASP A 350 -14.33 -0.06 -13.36
C ASP A 350 -15.78 -0.01 -13.85
N VAL A 351 -16.19 -0.97 -14.70
CA VAL A 351 -17.57 -1.09 -15.18
C VAL A 351 -18.36 -2.04 -14.28
N MET A 352 -19.52 -1.57 -13.83
CA MET A 352 -20.50 -2.36 -13.08
C MET A 352 -21.81 -2.45 -13.88
N MET A 353 -22.21 -3.69 -14.20
CA MET A 353 -23.48 -3.97 -14.86
C MET A 353 -24.62 -3.98 -13.83
N GLU A 354 -25.60 -3.11 -14.02
CA GLU A 354 -26.82 -3.07 -13.22
C GLU A 354 -27.87 -4.06 -13.73
N GLN A 355 -28.96 -4.26 -12.97
CA GLN A 355 -30.02 -5.24 -13.27
C GLN A 355 -30.67 -5.09 -14.66
N ASN A 356 -30.63 -3.88 -15.23
CA ASN A 356 -31.22 -3.56 -16.54
C ASN A 356 -30.20 -3.64 -17.69
N SER A 357 -29.06 -4.31 -17.49
CA SER A 357 -27.92 -4.31 -18.41
C SER A 357 -27.34 -2.91 -18.67
N THR A 358 -27.58 -1.97 -17.75
CA THR A 358 -27.01 -0.63 -17.80
C THR A 358 -25.63 -0.60 -17.16
N PHE A 359 -24.68 0.09 -17.78
CA PHE A 359 -23.33 0.25 -17.25
C PHE A 359 -23.27 1.45 -16.31
N SER A 360 -22.67 1.24 -15.16
CA SER A 360 -22.41 2.23 -14.14
C SER A 360 -20.95 2.17 -13.72
N MET A 361 -20.42 3.30 -13.25
CA MET A 361 -19.03 3.37 -12.81
C MET A 361 -18.92 2.78 -11.40
N LYS A 362 -18.02 1.82 -11.21
CA LYS A 362 -17.77 1.21 -9.91
C LYS A 362 -17.14 2.23 -8.94
N PRO A 363 -17.47 2.21 -7.64
CA PRO A 363 -16.84 3.11 -6.66
C PRO A 363 -15.31 2.93 -6.60
N MET A 364 -14.57 4.04 -6.50
CA MET A 364 -13.11 4.02 -6.59
C MET A 364 -12.46 3.20 -5.45
N GLU A 365 -13.02 3.26 -4.25
CA GLU A 365 -12.56 2.45 -3.12
C GLU A 365 -12.66 0.93 -3.38
N MET A 366 -13.65 0.50 -4.17
CA MET A 366 -13.84 -0.90 -4.58
C MET A 366 -13.01 -1.30 -5.82
N LEU A 367 -12.32 -0.33 -6.43
CA LEU A 367 -11.31 -0.58 -7.46
C LEU A 367 -9.95 -0.82 -6.82
N LEU A 368 -9.61 -0.03 -5.78
CA LEU A 368 -8.36 -0.19 -5.04
C LEU A 368 -8.34 -1.48 -4.20
N VAL A 369 -9.49 -1.88 -3.66
CA VAL A 369 -9.60 -3.02 -2.74
C VAL A 369 -10.55 -4.06 -3.32
N ASP A 370 -10.12 -5.33 -3.33
CA ASP A 370 -10.97 -6.43 -3.78
C ASP A 370 -12.12 -6.67 -2.76
N PRO A 371 -13.39 -6.44 -3.15
CA PRO A 371 -14.53 -6.61 -2.26
C PRO A 371 -14.81 -8.08 -1.91
N ALA A 372 -14.21 -9.05 -2.61
CA ALA A 372 -14.37 -10.47 -2.30
C ALA A 372 -13.56 -10.91 -1.08
N LEU A 373 -12.55 -10.13 -0.67
CA LEU A 373 -11.70 -10.43 0.46
C LEU A 373 -12.40 -10.08 1.78
N ARG A 374 -12.23 -10.96 2.78
CA ARG A 374 -12.68 -10.72 4.15
C ARG A 374 -11.50 -10.25 4.97
N TRP A 375 -11.66 -9.08 5.57
CA TRP A 375 -10.58 -8.36 6.24
C TRP A 375 -10.71 -8.44 7.75
N ASP A 376 -9.61 -8.76 8.41
CA ASP A 376 -9.53 -8.74 9.86
C ASP A 376 -8.57 -7.63 10.29
N GLU A 377 -8.94 -6.89 11.35
CA GLU A 377 -8.13 -5.81 11.90
C GLU A 377 -6.95 -6.33 12.73
N TYR A 378 -5.75 -5.80 12.48
CA TYR A 378 -4.51 -6.07 13.21
C TYR A 378 -4.06 -4.82 13.96
N GLN A 379 -3.01 -4.97 14.77
CA GLN A 379 -2.40 -3.83 15.46
C GLN A 379 -1.99 -2.76 14.44
N SER A 380 -2.38 -1.52 14.72
CA SER A 380 -2.03 -0.37 13.91
C SER A 380 -0.52 -0.20 13.77
N ASP A 381 -0.10 0.39 12.66
CA ASP A 381 1.30 0.60 12.33
C ASP A 381 1.66 2.07 12.19
N ILE A 382 2.96 2.36 12.27
CA ILE A 382 3.52 3.68 12.05
C ILE A 382 4.60 3.54 10.98
N ASP A 383 4.49 4.32 9.89
CA ASP A 383 5.52 4.30 8.86
C ASP A 383 6.82 5.00 9.30
N MET A 384 7.84 4.97 8.44
CA MET A 384 9.12 5.63 8.69
C MET A 384 9.02 7.17 8.84
N THR A 385 7.91 7.77 8.41
CA THR A 385 7.65 9.22 8.53
C THR A 385 6.89 9.57 9.81
N GLY A 386 6.49 8.57 10.60
CA GLY A 386 5.72 8.75 11.82
C GLY A 386 4.21 8.80 11.59
N THR A 387 3.73 8.49 10.39
CA THR A 387 2.30 8.51 10.09
C THR A 387 1.63 7.23 10.58
N PHE A 388 0.52 7.37 11.27
CA PHE A 388 -0.25 6.27 11.85
C PHE A 388 -1.24 5.68 10.84
N TYR A 389 -1.34 4.35 10.80
CA TYR A 389 -2.26 3.63 9.94
C TYR A 389 -2.94 2.47 10.66
N LYS A 390 -4.19 2.21 10.28
CA LYS A 390 -4.89 0.99 10.67
C LYS A 390 -4.54 -0.14 9.70
N THR A 391 -4.09 -1.25 10.25
CA THR A 391 -3.67 -2.42 9.47
C THR A 391 -4.77 -3.46 9.43
N TYR A 392 -5.11 -3.93 8.23
CA TYR A 392 -6.01 -5.06 8.05
C TYR A 392 -5.36 -6.11 7.18
N ARG A 393 -5.70 -7.38 7.40
CA ARG A 393 -5.21 -8.49 6.59
C ARG A 393 -6.35 -9.39 6.16
N ALA A 394 -6.22 -9.94 4.97
CA ALA A 394 -7.14 -10.90 4.40
C ALA A 394 -6.37 -12.08 3.79
N PHE A 395 -6.92 -13.27 3.90
CA PHE A 395 -6.42 -14.44 3.19
C PHE A 395 -7.15 -14.60 1.86
N ASP A 396 -6.40 -14.60 0.76
CA ASP A 396 -6.92 -14.91 -0.57
C ASP A 396 -6.70 -16.39 -0.89
N ALA A 397 -7.77 -17.17 -0.78
CA ALA A 397 -7.75 -18.60 -1.05
C ALA A 397 -7.56 -18.95 -2.54
N ARG A 398 -7.71 -18.00 -3.47
CA ARG A 398 -7.54 -18.24 -4.91
C ARG A 398 -6.06 -18.33 -5.28
N ASP A 399 -5.28 -17.44 -4.68
CA ASP A 399 -3.85 -17.27 -4.98
C ASP A 399 -2.95 -17.85 -3.88
N GLU A 400 -3.53 -18.36 -2.78
CA GLU A 400 -2.82 -18.78 -1.56
C GLU A 400 -1.89 -17.68 -1.02
N THR A 401 -2.42 -16.45 -0.99
CA THR A 401 -1.68 -15.26 -0.54
C THR A 401 -2.38 -14.55 0.60
N ILE A 402 -1.62 -13.70 1.29
CA ILE A 402 -2.11 -12.83 2.35
C ILE A 402 -2.01 -11.39 1.85
N ALA A 403 -3.16 -10.74 1.73
CA ALA A 403 -3.24 -9.32 1.44
C ALA A 403 -3.20 -8.54 2.76
N GLU A 404 -2.39 -7.50 2.83
CA GLU A 404 -2.28 -6.56 3.92
C GLU A 404 -2.55 -5.15 3.37
N ILE A 405 -3.44 -4.42 4.04
CA ILE A 405 -3.80 -3.06 3.67
C ILE A 405 -3.58 -2.12 4.85
N HIS A 406 -3.02 -0.96 4.55
CA HIS A 406 -2.87 0.14 5.50
C HIS A 406 -3.83 1.25 5.11
N LEU A 407 -4.70 1.62 6.04
CA LEU A 407 -5.65 2.72 5.90
C LEU A 407 -5.24 3.89 6.78
N THR A 408 -5.36 5.10 6.25
CA THR A 408 -5.28 6.34 7.05
C THR A 408 -6.42 6.40 8.08
N GLU A 409 -6.34 7.32 9.04
CA GLU A 409 -7.39 7.49 10.06
C GLU A 409 -8.78 7.77 9.47
N ASP A 410 -8.83 8.48 8.34
CA ASP A 410 -10.07 8.81 7.62
C ASP A 410 -10.52 7.72 6.65
N GLY A 411 -9.80 6.59 6.56
CA GLY A 411 -10.20 5.42 5.79
C GLY A 411 -9.74 5.42 4.32
N GLU A 412 -8.80 6.27 3.92
CA GLU A 412 -8.17 6.20 2.59
C GLU A 412 -7.11 5.10 2.55
N VAL A 413 -6.95 4.47 1.38
CA VAL A 413 -5.92 3.45 1.16
C VAL A 413 -4.57 4.13 1.02
N HIS A 414 -3.64 3.84 1.93
CA HIS A 414 -2.27 4.32 1.87
C HIS A 414 -1.36 3.35 1.12
N SER A 415 -1.44 2.07 1.46
CA SER A 415 -0.63 1.03 0.84
C SER A 415 -1.32 -0.33 0.88
N LEU A 416 -0.98 -1.18 -0.09
CA LEU A 416 -1.39 -2.58 -0.14
C LEU A 416 -0.14 -3.45 -0.35
N ALA A 417 -0.06 -4.57 0.34
CA ALA A 417 1.00 -5.54 0.19
C ALA A 417 0.41 -6.96 0.09
N THR A 418 0.97 -7.78 -0.79
CA THR A 418 0.58 -9.18 -0.93
C THR A 418 1.76 -10.06 -0.58
N PHE A 419 1.58 -10.99 0.35
CA PHE A 419 2.61 -11.91 0.81
C PHE A 419 2.27 -13.34 0.41
N ARG A 420 3.28 -14.13 0.06
CA ARG A 420 3.12 -15.58 -0.16
C ARG A 420 2.94 -16.29 1.18
N GLN A 421 1.91 -17.12 1.28
CA GLN A 421 1.68 -17.93 2.48
C GLN A 421 2.88 -18.84 2.77
N GLY A 422 3.17 -19.10 4.06
CA GLY A 422 4.26 -19.97 4.51
C GLY A 422 5.65 -19.35 4.47
N SER A 423 5.97 -18.57 3.43
CA SER A 423 7.30 -17.95 3.28
C SER A 423 7.39 -16.52 3.82
N ARG A 424 6.24 -15.84 3.98
CA ARG A 424 6.15 -14.39 4.30
C ARG A 424 6.90 -13.49 3.32
N HIS A 425 7.31 -14.00 2.16
CA HIS A 425 7.96 -13.19 1.15
C HIS A 425 6.92 -12.26 0.53
N LEU A 426 7.24 -10.97 0.54
CA LEU A 426 6.47 -9.94 -0.15
C LEU A 426 6.51 -10.25 -1.65
N ALA A 427 5.33 -10.45 -2.24
CA ALA A 427 5.18 -10.72 -3.67
C ALA A 427 4.96 -9.41 -4.43
N VAL A 428 4.01 -8.60 -3.97
CA VAL A 428 3.64 -7.34 -4.62
C VAL A 428 3.44 -6.28 -3.55
N SER A 429 3.88 -5.06 -3.83
CA SER A 429 3.60 -3.88 -3.02
C SER A 429 3.04 -2.75 -3.89
N LEU A 430 2.06 -2.04 -3.34
CA LEU A 430 1.44 -0.84 -3.89
C LEU A 430 1.53 0.27 -2.85
N THR A 431 2.04 1.43 -3.24
CA THR A 431 1.95 2.67 -2.46
C THR A 431 1.10 3.69 -3.19
N VAL A 432 0.20 4.35 -2.48
CA VAL A 432 -0.72 5.34 -3.02
C VAL A 432 -0.25 6.75 -2.64
N SER A 433 -0.02 7.60 -3.64
CA SER A 433 0.30 9.02 -3.43
C SER A 433 -0.85 9.88 -3.94
N ARG A 434 -1.66 10.40 -3.01
CA ARG A 434 -2.79 11.28 -3.33
C ARG A 434 -2.31 12.60 -3.91
N ILE A 435 -3.01 13.06 -4.93
CA ILE A 435 -2.83 14.39 -5.52
C ILE A 435 -4.18 15.10 -5.60
N PRO A 436 -4.22 16.45 -5.48
CA PRO A 436 -5.43 17.21 -5.76
C PRO A 436 -5.90 16.95 -7.19
N VAL A 437 -7.20 16.77 -7.38
CA VAL A 437 -7.78 16.47 -8.71
C VAL A 437 -7.48 17.59 -9.69
N GLU A 438 -7.51 18.83 -9.23
CA GLU A 438 -7.22 20.03 -10.02
C GLU A 438 -5.76 20.06 -10.51
N SER A 439 -4.85 19.44 -9.75
CA SER A 439 -3.42 19.36 -10.06
C SER A 439 -3.03 18.10 -10.83
N SER A 440 -3.97 17.18 -11.05
CA SER A 440 -3.70 15.96 -11.79
C SER A 440 -3.47 16.27 -13.27
N ARG A 441 -2.42 15.68 -13.87
CA ARG A 441 -2.20 15.74 -15.33
C ARG A 441 -3.33 15.08 -16.13
N LEU A 442 -4.10 14.21 -15.47
CA LEU A 442 -5.26 13.53 -16.06
C LEU A 442 -6.54 14.34 -15.89
N ASN A 443 -6.49 15.55 -15.33
CA ASN A 443 -7.62 16.46 -15.32
C ASN A 443 -7.81 17.08 -16.70
N LEU A 444 -8.12 16.23 -17.67
CA LEU A 444 -8.18 16.56 -19.08
C LEU A 444 -9.33 17.51 -19.38
N LYS A 445 -9.10 18.38 -20.34
CA LYS A 445 -10.11 19.29 -20.89
C LYS A 445 -10.74 18.66 -22.12
N ALA A 446 -12.02 18.93 -22.36
CA ALA A 446 -12.79 18.28 -23.44
C ALA A 446 -12.17 18.46 -24.84
N THR A 447 -11.41 19.54 -25.04
CA THR A 447 -10.68 19.86 -26.27
C THR A 447 -9.61 18.83 -26.64
N GLN A 448 -9.01 18.16 -25.65
CA GLN A 448 -7.97 17.16 -25.86
C GLN A 448 -8.50 15.85 -26.45
N LEU A 449 -9.81 15.62 -26.39
CA LEU A 449 -10.47 14.40 -26.88
C LEU A 449 -11.15 14.60 -28.23
N ALA A 450 -11.19 15.84 -28.73
CA ALA A 450 -11.96 16.15 -29.91
C ALA A 450 -11.36 15.58 -31.20
N GLU A 451 -10.05 15.32 -31.22
CA GLU A 451 -9.37 14.60 -32.31
C GLU A 451 -9.92 13.19 -32.54
N CYS A 452 -10.46 12.53 -31.50
CA CYS A 452 -11.05 11.20 -31.64
C CYS A 452 -12.37 11.19 -32.42
N TYR A 453 -13.08 12.33 -32.45
CA TYR A 453 -14.31 12.51 -33.21
C TYR A 453 -14.05 13.12 -34.59
N ASP A 454 -12.95 13.84 -34.75
CA ASP A 454 -12.64 14.56 -35.98
C ASP A 454 -11.95 13.65 -37.01
N SER A 455 -12.62 13.40 -38.14
CA SER A 455 -12.05 12.65 -39.27
C SER A 455 -11.06 13.47 -40.12
N GLY A 456 -10.80 14.73 -39.76
CA GLY A 456 -9.91 15.63 -40.50
C GLY A 456 -10.51 16.16 -41.80
N ASN A 457 -11.80 15.90 -42.08
CA ASN A 457 -12.48 16.36 -43.29
C ASN A 457 -13.20 17.69 -43.05
N PHE A 458 -12.80 18.75 -43.78
CA PHE A 458 -13.18 20.15 -43.52
C PHE A 458 -14.44 20.63 -44.25
N SER A 459 -15.05 19.80 -45.11
CA SER A 459 -16.20 20.24 -45.91
C SER A 459 -17.47 20.32 -45.05
N ASN A 460 -17.98 21.54 -44.89
CA ASN A 460 -19.30 21.88 -44.32
C ASN A 460 -19.46 21.71 -42.80
N ASN A 461 -18.36 21.63 -42.04
CA ASN A 461 -18.38 21.42 -40.58
C ASN A 461 -17.67 22.50 -39.74
N THR A 462 -17.22 23.59 -40.36
CA THR A 462 -16.41 24.63 -39.70
C THR A 462 -16.92 26.04 -40.07
N TRP A 463 -17.03 26.90 -39.07
CA TRP A 463 -17.60 28.25 -39.16
C TRP A 463 -16.71 29.23 -38.41
N ILE A 464 -16.74 30.49 -38.80
CA ILE A 464 -16.05 31.57 -38.11
C ILE A 464 -17.04 32.70 -37.80
N PHE A 465 -16.97 33.25 -36.59
CA PHE A 465 -17.72 34.42 -36.16
C PHE A 465 -16.86 35.28 -35.23
N ASP A 466 -17.10 36.58 -35.22
CA ASP A 466 -16.41 37.52 -34.35
C ASP A 466 -17.12 37.62 -33.00
N VAL A 467 -16.38 37.91 -31.94
CA VAL A 467 -16.91 38.17 -30.60
C VAL A 467 -16.94 39.68 -30.39
N LYS A 468 -18.12 40.22 -30.04
CA LYS A 468 -18.33 41.67 -29.90
C LYS A 468 -17.42 42.23 -28.81
N ASP A 469 -16.71 43.31 -29.14
CA ASP A 469 -15.87 44.09 -28.21
C ASP A 469 -14.84 43.26 -27.44
N LYS A 470 -14.32 42.18 -28.05
CA LYS A 470 -13.26 41.33 -27.47
C LYS A 470 -12.02 41.26 -28.35
N HIS A 471 -10.88 41.22 -27.68
CA HIS A 471 -9.56 41.22 -28.29
C HIS A 471 -8.68 40.08 -27.74
N LEU A 472 -7.50 39.87 -28.33
CA LEU A 472 -6.56 38.83 -27.89
C LEU A 472 -6.16 38.98 -26.40
N VAL A 473 -6.12 40.21 -25.89
CA VAL A 473 -5.84 40.50 -24.47
C VAL A 473 -6.90 39.89 -23.55
N ASP A 474 -8.15 39.80 -23.98
CA ASP A 474 -9.22 39.22 -23.16
C ASP A 474 -9.12 37.69 -23.11
N ILE A 475 -8.64 37.04 -24.17
CA ILE A 475 -8.27 35.61 -24.11
C ILE A 475 -7.21 35.38 -23.05
N SER A 476 -6.20 36.25 -22.95
CA SER A 476 -5.12 36.08 -21.96
C SER A 476 -5.61 36.15 -20.50
N LYS A 477 -6.75 36.80 -20.24
CA LYS A 477 -7.39 36.89 -18.92
C LYS A 477 -8.29 35.71 -18.57
N VAL A 478 -8.82 35.02 -19.58
CA VAL A 478 -9.72 33.86 -19.41
C VAL A 478 -8.94 32.55 -19.49
N GLY A 479 -7.97 32.46 -20.40
CA GLY A 479 -7.30 31.24 -20.81
C GLY A 479 -8.06 30.50 -21.92
N LEU A 480 -7.31 29.88 -22.84
CA LEU A 480 -7.87 29.19 -24.00
C LEU A 480 -8.78 28.01 -23.60
N ASP A 481 -8.38 27.22 -22.61
CA ASP A 481 -9.14 26.03 -22.20
C ASP A 481 -10.49 26.40 -21.57
N ASN A 482 -10.50 27.40 -20.70
CA ASN A 482 -11.73 27.90 -20.08
C ASN A 482 -12.68 28.48 -21.13
N LEU A 483 -12.14 29.20 -22.12
CA LEU A 483 -12.94 29.74 -23.21
C LEU A 483 -13.52 28.63 -24.09
N ASN A 484 -12.74 27.59 -24.40
CA ASN A 484 -13.20 26.43 -25.16
C ASN A 484 -14.34 25.70 -24.43
N GLU A 485 -14.18 25.43 -23.12
CA GLU A 485 -15.23 24.84 -22.29
C GLU A 485 -16.47 25.73 -22.23
N ALA A 486 -16.30 27.04 -22.10
CA ALA A 486 -17.39 28.00 -22.10
C ALA A 486 -18.17 27.97 -23.42
N VAL A 487 -17.49 27.95 -24.57
CA VAL A 487 -18.12 27.83 -25.89
C VAL A 487 -18.89 26.52 -26.00
N ALA A 488 -18.27 25.38 -25.68
CA ALA A 488 -18.91 24.07 -25.75
C ALA A 488 -20.13 23.97 -24.82
N SER A 489 -20.01 24.47 -23.59
CA SER A 489 -21.09 24.55 -22.61
C SER A 489 -22.24 25.44 -23.11
N SER A 490 -21.92 26.60 -23.70
CA SER A 490 -22.91 27.55 -24.21
C SER A 490 -23.69 26.99 -25.39
N ILE A 491 -23.05 26.23 -26.28
CA ILE A 491 -23.75 25.49 -27.35
C ILE A 491 -24.68 24.45 -26.73
N SER A 492 -24.15 23.62 -25.82
CA SER A 492 -24.89 22.51 -25.21
C SER A 492 -26.12 22.97 -24.41
N GLN A 493 -26.01 24.13 -23.73
CA GLN A 493 -27.08 24.69 -22.89
C GLN A 493 -28.11 25.51 -23.68
N ASN A 494 -27.66 26.35 -24.62
CA ASN A 494 -28.54 27.34 -25.26
C ASN A 494 -29.06 26.92 -26.64
N VAL A 495 -28.37 26.00 -27.32
CA VAL A 495 -28.70 25.60 -28.70
C VAL A 495 -29.34 24.22 -28.69
N TYR A 496 -28.56 23.20 -28.33
CA TYR A 496 -28.99 21.80 -28.25
C TYR A 496 -27.94 21.00 -27.48
N PRO A 497 -28.33 19.98 -26.67
CA PRO A 497 -27.38 19.13 -25.97
C PRO A 497 -26.43 18.40 -26.94
N VAL A 498 -25.14 18.70 -26.85
CA VAL A 498 -24.08 18.13 -27.69
C VAL A 498 -22.98 17.54 -26.82
N ILE A 499 -22.41 16.40 -27.25
CA ILE A 499 -21.22 15.82 -26.62
C ILE A 499 -20.06 16.82 -26.75
N PRO A 500 -19.46 17.29 -25.63
CA PRO A 500 -18.41 18.32 -25.67
C PRO A 500 -17.22 17.97 -26.58
N TYR A 501 -16.87 16.69 -26.68
CA TYR A 501 -15.76 16.21 -27.53
C TYR A 501 -16.03 16.41 -29.04
N ARG A 502 -17.25 16.69 -29.45
CA ARG A 502 -17.55 17.01 -30.86
C ARG A 502 -17.18 18.46 -31.21
N ILE A 503 -16.88 19.30 -30.22
CA ILE A 503 -16.70 20.74 -30.42
C ILE A 503 -15.20 21.07 -30.38
N LEU A 504 -14.68 21.57 -31.50
CA LEU A 504 -13.35 22.14 -31.60
C LEU A 504 -13.46 23.64 -31.79
N VAL A 505 -12.63 24.39 -31.06
CA VAL A 505 -12.65 25.84 -31.10
C VAL A 505 -11.23 26.35 -31.27
N PHE A 506 -11.04 27.22 -32.27
CA PHE A 506 -9.79 27.93 -32.51
C PHE A 506 -10.06 29.43 -32.51
N TYR A 507 -9.02 30.22 -32.27
CA TYR A 507 -9.14 31.68 -32.19
C TYR A 507 -8.21 32.34 -33.18
N LEU A 508 -8.70 33.39 -33.83
CA LEU A 508 -7.96 34.17 -34.80
C LEU A 508 -8.14 35.67 -34.48
N VAL A 509 -7.14 36.47 -34.82
CA VAL A 509 -7.25 37.93 -34.79
C VAL A 509 -7.75 38.38 -36.16
N ASN A 510 -8.85 39.13 -36.19
CA ASN A 510 -9.39 39.69 -37.42
C ASN A 510 -8.60 40.94 -37.86
N ARG A 511 -8.97 41.53 -39.00
CA ARG A 511 -8.25 42.71 -39.55
C ARG A 511 -8.37 43.97 -38.69
N ASP A 512 -9.36 44.03 -37.80
CA ASP A 512 -9.66 45.17 -36.93
C ASP A 512 -9.18 44.93 -35.49
N ASP A 513 -8.24 43.99 -35.29
CA ASP A 513 -7.71 43.54 -33.99
C ASP A 513 -8.77 42.87 -33.08
N GLY A 514 -9.96 42.60 -33.60
CA GLY A 514 -11.03 41.88 -32.91
C GLY A 514 -10.82 40.37 -32.89
N LEU A 515 -11.45 39.72 -31.91
CA LEU A 515 -11.39 38.28 -31.73
C LEU A 515 -12.40 37.56 -32.64
N SER A 516 -11.91 36.68 -33.52
CA SER A 516 -12.73 35.70 -34.24
C SER A 516 -12.59 34.30 -33.64
N VAL A 517 -13.72 33.61 -33.49
CA VAL A 517 -13.82 32.21 -33.08
C VAL A 517 -14.07 31.36 -34.31
N VAL A 518 -13.20 30.39 -34.57
CA VAL A 518 -13.40 29.33 -35.54
C VAL A 518 -13.96 28.12 -34.79
N LEU A 519 -15.25 27.87 -34.98
CA LEU A 519 -15.95 26.76 -34.39
C LEU A 519 -16.06 25.63 -35.41
N ARG A 520 -15.60 24.44 -35.03
CA ARG A 520 -15.79 23.21 -35.78
C ARG A 520 -16.58 22.22 -34.94
N ILE A 521 -17.53 21.55 -35.59
CA ILE A 521 -18.34 20.53 -34.94
C ILE A 521 -18.18 19.21 -35.72
N ALA A 522 -17.65 18.19 -35.06
CA ALA A 522 -17.56 16.85 -35.61
C ALA A 522 -18.96 16.22 -35.74
N ASP A 523 -19.12 15.35 -36.74
CA ASP A 523 -20.39 14.67 -36.95
C ASP A 523 -20.69 13.64 -35.88
N LYS A 524 -21.97 13.29 -35.76
CA LYS A 524 -22.38 12.25 -34.81
C LYS A 524 -21.66 10.96 -35.16
N THR A 525 -21.23 10.22 -34.15
CA THR A 525 -20.52 8.96 -34.40
C THR A 525 -21.48 7.88 -34.87
N GLU A 526 -21.02 7.03 -35.78
CA GLU A 526 -21.72 5.79 -36.17
C GLU A 526 -21.50 4.67 -35.14
N LYS A 527 -20.55 4.83 -34.22
CA LYS A 527 -20.27 3.83 -33.18
C LYS A 527 -21.35 3.89 -32.11
N PRO A 528 -22.06 2.77 -31.84
CA PRO A 528 -23.04 2.76 -30.77
C PRO A 528 -22.35 2.99 -29.42
N PRO A 529 -22.95 3.76 -28.50
CA PRO A 529 -22.43 3.88 -27.15
C PRO A 529 -22.65 2.58 -26.36
N GLY A 530 -21.85 2.40 -25.32
CA GLY A 530 -22.12 1.41 -24.28
C GLY A 530 -23.46 1.73 -23.58
N PRO A 531 -24.12 0.74 -22.95
CA PRO A 531 -25.43 0.91 -22.35
C PRO A 531 -25.43 1.74 -21.06
N VAL A 532 -25.00 3.00 -21.10
CA VAL A 532 -24.97 3.92 -19.93
C VAL A 532 -26.25 4.76 -19.77
N GLY A 533 -27.30 4.43 -20.53
CA GLY A 533 -28.55 5.19 -20.59
C GLY A 533 -28.48 6.45 -21.48
N TYR A 534 -27.38 6.65 -22.20
CA TYR A 534 -27.25 7.72 -23.19
C TYR A 534 -28.03 7.39 -24.48
N ASN A 535 -28.86 8.34 -24.93
CA ASN A 535 -29.65 8.16 -26.15
C ASN A 535 -28.96 8.75 -27.38
N VAL A 536 -28.15 7.94 -28.07
CA VAL A 536 -27.45 8.33 -29.30
C VAL A 536 -28.41 8.75 -30.44
N THR A 537 -29.65 8.25 -30.46
CA THR A 537 -30.62 8.62 -31.51
C THR A 537 -31.11 10.06 -31.40
N ALA A 538 -30.97 10.67 -30.21
CA ALA A 538 -31.26 12.07 -30.00
C ALA A 538 -30.13 13.00 -30.50
N GLU A 539 -28.98 12.46 -30.93
CA GLU A 539 -27.91 13.28 -31.50
C GLU A 539 -28.28 13.81 -32.88
N LEU A 540 -28.21 15.13 -32.99
CA LEU A 540 -28.35 15.82 -34.27
C LEU A 540 -27.11 15.64 -35.14
N SER A 541 -27.37 15.58 -36.44
CA SER A 541 -26.31 15.73 -37.42
C SER A 541 -25.70 17.13 -37.31
N THR A 542 -24.46 17.24 -37.77
CA THR A 542 -23.73 18.51 -37.83
C THR A 542 -24.52 19.60 -38.56
N LEU A 543 -25.17 19.24 -39.68
CA LEU A 543 -25.97 20.16 -40.49
C LEU A 543 -27.18 20.74 -39.73
N GLU A 544 -27.94 19.88 -39.03
CA GLU A 544 -29.12 20.31 -38.26
C GLU A 544 -28.71 21.18 -37.08
N LEU A 545 -27.65 20.77 -36.37
CA LEU A 545 -27.12 21.54 -35.24
C LEU A 545 -26.66 22.92 -35.69
N PHE A 546 -26.05 23.05 -36.87
CA PHE A 546 -25.69 24.37 -37.40
C PHE A 546 -26.87 25.25 -37.72
N GLN A 547 -27.95 24.71 -38.28
CA GLN A 547 -29.16 25.49 -38.53
C GLN A 547 -29.71 26.07 -37.23
N MET A 548 -29.70 25.28 -36.15
CA MET A 548 -30.10 25.73 -34.82
C MET A 548 -29.13 26.74 -34.22
N LEU A 549 -27.83 26.49 -34.33
CA LEU A 549 -26.78 27.40 -33.84
C LEU A 549 -26.88 28.76 -34.51
N ASN A 550 -27.00 28.79 -35.85
CA ASN A 550 -27.14 30.02 -36.62
C ASN A 550 -28.39 30.81 -36.19
N ALA A 551 -29.54 30.15 -36.05
CA ALA A 551 -30.76 30.80 -35.56
C ALA A 551 -30.62 31.35 -34.13
N THR A 552 -29.88 30.65 -33.27
CA THR A 552 -29.67 31.05 -31.86
C THR A 552 -28.69 32.22 -31.74
N ILE A 553 -27.61 32.22 -32.52
CA ILE A 553 -26.64 33.33 -32.59
C ILE A 553 -27.29 34.58 -33.19
N ILE A 554 -28.07 34.46 -34.27
CA ILE A 554 -28.83 35.59 -34.87
C ILE A 554 -29.79 36.23 -33.86
N SER A 555 -30.36 35.43 -32.95
CA SER A 555 -31.26 35.93 -31.91
C SER A 555 -30.54 36.37 -30.63
N GLU A 556 -29.20 36.37 -30.62
CA GLU A 556 -28.34 36.70 -29.46
C GLU A 556 -28.65 35.87 -28.20
N LYS A 557 -29.16 34.64 -28.39
CA LYS A 557 -29.57 33.75 -27.29
C LYS A 557 -28.50 32.74 -26.87
N MET A 558 -27.27 32.94 -27.31
CA MET A 558 -26.13 32.09 -26.93
C MET A 558 -25.01 32.95 -26.33
N PRO A 559 -25.18 33.46 -25.09
CA PRO A 559 -24.10 34.11 -24.38
C PRO A 559 -23.03 33.07 -24.03
N ILE A 560 -21.77 33.40 -24.30
CA ILE A 560 -20.61 32.60 -23.90
C ILE A 560 -20.18 33.09 -22.52
N VAL A 561 -20.58 32.35 -21.48
CA VAL A 561 -20.25 32.71 -20.10
C VAL A 561 -18.84 32.22 -19.77
N VAL A 562 -17.90 33.14 -19.64
CA VAL A 562 -16.50 32.87 -19.30
C VAL A 562 -16.20 33.25 -17.86
N GLU A 563 -15.23 32.57 -17.26
CA GLU A 563 -14.72 32.91 -15.93
C GLU A 563 -13.25 33.31 -16.07
N ASN A 564 -12.91 34.50 -15.59
CA ASN A 564 -11.53 35.01 -15.58
C ASN A 564 -10.68 34.27 -14.55
N VAL A 565 -9.35 34.38 -14.66
CA VAL A 565 -8.41 33.78 -13.67
C VAL A 565 -8.72 34.21 -12.23
N ASP A 566 -9.29 35.39 -12.03
CA ASP A 566 -9.67 35.92 -10.72
C ASP A 566 -11.06 35.43 -10.21
N GLY A 567 -11.73 34.52 -10.93
CA GLY A 567 -13.04 33.97 -10.57
C GLY A 567 -14.26 34.85 -10.92
N VAL A 568 -14.04 35.96 -11.62
CA VAL A 568 -15.11 36.87 -12.08
C VAL A 568 -15.72 36.32 -13.37
N LYS A 569 -17.05 36.18 -13.40
CA LYS A 569 -17.79 35.74 -14.59
C LYS A 569 -18.17 36.92 -15.50
N GLU A 570 -18.01 36.72 -16.80
CA GLU A 570 -18.34 37.67 -17.86
C GLU A 570 -19.11 36.97 -18.99
N GLU A 571 -20.02 37.67 -19.65
CA GLU A 571 -20.74 37.16 -20.81
C GLU A 571 -20.17 37.74 -22.10
N TRP A 572 -19.79 36.86 -23.04
CA TRP A 572 -19.29 37.23 -24.35
C TRP A 572 -20.35 36.91 -25.41
N ILE A 573 -20.56 37.83 -26.36
CA ILE A 573 -21.64 37.72 -27.35
C ILE A 573 -21.02 37.57 -28.74
N ALA A 574 -21.44 36.53 -29.46
CA ALA A 574 -21.08 36.34 -30.86
C ALA A 574 -21.76 37.39 -31.75
N ASP A 575 -21.03 38.00 -32.68
CA ASP A 575 -21.58 38.88 -33.70
C ASP A 575 -22.14 38.06 -34.86
N ALA A 576 -23.44 37.84 -34.83
CA ALA A 576 -24.17 37.13 -35.88
C ALA A 576 -23.93 37.67 -37.31
N LYS A 577 -23.61 38.97 -37.47
CA LYS A 577 -23.39 39.57 -38.80
C LYS A 577 -22.10 39.10 -39.45
N THR A 578 -21.15 38.61 -38.65
CA THR A 578 -19.82 38.18 -39.10
C THR A 578 -19.74 36.67 -39.36
N MET A 579 -20.79 35.93 -38.98
CA MET A 579 -20.86 34.47 -39.06
C MET A 579 -20.81 33.99 -40.52
N LYS A 580 -19.86 33.11 -40.83
CA LYS A 580 -19.62 32.58 -42.17
C LYS A 580 -18.97 31.20 -42.12
N MET A 581 -19.23 30.36 -43.13
CA MET A 581 -18.63 29.03 -43.23
C MET A 581 -17.15 29.12 -43.61
N PHE A 582 -16.32 28.21 -43.09
CA PHE A 582 -14.88 28.18 -43.27
C PHE A 582 -14.39 26.77 -43.63
N PRO A 583 -13.55 26.57 -44.65
CA PRO A 583 -13.20 27.54 -45.69
C PRO A 583 -14.43 27.88 -46.55
N PRO A 584 -14.48 29.05 -47.21
CA PRO A 584 -15.60 29.41 -48.06
C PRO A 584 -15.82 28.36 -49.16
N GLU A 585 -17.08 28.07 -49.52
CA GLU A 585 -17.48 27.11 -50.58
C GLU A 585 -16.81 27.36 -51.95
N LYS A 586 -16.16 28.52 -52.12
CA LYS A 586 -15.37 28.91 -53.28
C LYS A 586 -14.05 29.55 -52.87
N ASP A 587 -13.18 28.84 -52.16
CA ASP A 587 -11.75 29.09 -52.33
C ASP A 587 -11.34 28.49 -53.67
N SER A 588 -11.43 29.28 -54.72
CA SER A 588 -10.64 29.04 -55.93
C SER A 588 -9.20 28.90 -55.48
N GLY A 589 -8.69 27.67 -55.53
CA GLY A 589 -7.43 27.29 -54.92
C GLY A 589 -6.29 28.25 -55.24
N PHE A 590 -5.35 28.36 -54.30
CA PHE A 590 -4.06 29.02 -54.44
C PHE A 590 -4.06 30.14 -55.48
N ILE A 591 -4.38 31.37 -55.07
CA ILE A 591 -4.12 32.56 -55.90
C ILE A 591 -2.60 32.60 -56.09
N GLY A 592 -2.13 32.02 -57.19
CA GLY A 592 -0.74 32.06 -57.59
C GLY A 592 -0.24 33.49 -57.59
N TYR A 593 1.07 33.63 -57.40
CA TYR A 593 1.78 34.91 -57.44
C TYR A 593 1.17 35.83 -58.49
N THR A 594 0.72 37.01 -58.05
CA THR A 594 0.12 38.01 -58.94
C THR A 594 1.06 38.27 -60.12
N GLY A 595 0.53 38.59 -61.30
CA GLY A 595 1.37 38.91 -62.48
C GLY A 595 2.43 39.99 -62.19
N GLY A 596 2.17 40.86 -61.20
CA GLY A 596 3.14 41.82 -60.68
C GLY A 596 4.34 41.19 -59.97
N ALA A 597 4.13 40.14 -59.15
CA ALA A 597 5.21 39.42 -58.48
C ALA A 597 6.09 38.64 -59.48
N MET A 598 5.47 38.03 -60.51
CA MET A 598 6.21 37.39 -61.62
C MET A 598 7.01 38.41 -62.45
N PHE A 599 6.46 39.61 -62.66
CA PHE A 599 7.16 40.70 -63.37
C PHE A 599 8.37 41.20 -62.58
N VAL A 600 8.23 41.42 -61.27
CA VAL A 600 9.34 41.82 -60.39
C VAL A 600 10.42 40.74 -60.36
N LEU A 601 10.05 39.46 -60.23
CA LEU A 601 11.00 38.35 -60.27
C LEU A 601 11.77 38.31 -61.60
N THR A 602 11.08 38.53 -62.72
CA THR A 602 11.71 38.58 -64.06
C THR A 602 12.73 39.71 -64.14
N ILE A 603 12.42 40.90 -63.62
CA ILE A 603 13.36 42.03 -63.58
C ILE A 603 14.59 41.69 -62.73
N PHE A 604 14.41 41.11 -61.55
CA PHE A 604 15.53 40.73 -60.69
C PHE A 604 16.40 39.64 -61.32
N CYS A 605 15.81 38.63 -61.94
CA CYS A 605 16.54 37.60 -62.69
C CYS A 605 17.33 38.20 -63.86
N LEU A 606 16.76 39.18 -64.57
CA LEU A 606 17.43 39.84 -65.70
C LEU A 606 18.59 40.73 -65.21
N LEU A 607 18.40 41.48 -64.13
CA LEU A 607 19.46 42.28 -63.51
C LEU A 607 20.60 41.41 -62.98
N ILE A 608 20.29 40.28 -62.32
CA ILE A 608 21.30 39.32 -61.85
C ILE A 608 22.02 38.69 -63.04
N GLY A 609 21.29 38.27 -64.09
CA GLY A 609 21.88 37.71 -65.31
C GLY A 609 22.83 38.68 -66.02
N VAL A 610 22.44 39.95 -66.14
CA VAL A 610 23.30 41.02 -66.69
C VAL A 610 24.53 41.24 -65.81
N SER A 611 24.37 41.23 -64.49
CA SER A 611 25.47 41.42 -63.54
C SER A 611 26.49 40.28 -63.63
N ILE A 612 26.02 39.03 -63.66
CA ILE A 612 26.88 37.84 -63.84
C ILE A 612 27.57 37.87 -65.20
N GLY A 613 26.85 38.24 -66.28
CA GLY A 613 27.43 38.39 -67.61
C GLY A 613 28.52 39.47 -67.67
N ALA A 614 28.27 40.64 -67.07
CA ALA A 614 29.24 41.74 -67.02
C ALA A 614 30.50 41.37 -66.20
N VAL A 615 30.33 40.69 -65.06
CA VAL A 615 31.45 40.17 -64.26
C VAL A 615 32.21 39.10 -65.05
N GLY A 616 31.53 38.20 -65.75
CA GLY A 616 32.14 37.19 -66.61
C GLY A 616 32.99 37.80 -67.74
N VAL A 617 32.48 38.83 -68.42
CA VAL A 617 33.20 39.56 -69.47
C VAL A 617 34.38 40.35 -68.89
N PHE A 618 34.21 40.99 -67.73
CA PHE A 618 35.29 41.69 -67.04
C PHE A 618 36.44 40.75 -66.64
N VAL A 619 36.11 39.56 -66.12
CA VAL A 619 37.10 38.54 -65.77
C VAL A 619 37.78 37.97 -67.02
N ALA A 620 37.04 37.69 -68.09
CA ALA A 620 37.61 37.18 -69.34
C ALA A 620 38.56 38.19 -70.02
N THR A 621 38.19 39.47 -70.05
CA THR A 621 39.01 40.54 -70.63
C THR A 621 40.22 40.90 -69.77
N ARG A 622 40.14 40.78 -68.44
CA ARG A 622 41.34 40.88 -67.57
C ARG A 622 42.25 39.65 -67.62
N ARG A 623 41.73 38.46 -67.95
CA ARG A 623 42.57 37.24 -68.10
C ARG A 623 43.62 37.41 -69.21
N GLN A 624 43.31 38.17 -70.27
CA GLN A 624 44.26 38.52 -71.33
C GLN A 624 45.38 39.50 -70.88
N ARG A 625 45.22 40.23 -69.77
CA ARG A 625 46.29 41.06 -69.18
C ARG A 625 47.08 40.35 -68.07
N ILE A 626 46.58 39.24 -67.53
CA ILE A 626 47.23 38.49 -66.44
C ILE A 626 48.08 37.32 -66.98
N SER A 627 47.81 36.80 -68.19
CA SER A 627 48.66 35.76 -68.79
C SER A 627 50.02 36.25 -69.31
N THR A 628 50.24 37.56 -69.41
CA THR A 628 51.55 38.16 -69.73
C THR A 628 52.37 38.54 -68.50
N LEU A 629 51.80 38.47 -67.28
CA LEU A 629 52.50 38.67 -66.00
C LEU A 629 52.93 37.34 -65.35
N ALA A 630 52.35 36.21 -65.74
CA ALA A 630 52.70 34.88 -65.23
C ALA A 630 53.93 34.24 -65.91
N TYR A 631 54.52 34.89 -66.93
CA TYR A 631 55.76 34.42 -67.59
C TYR A 631 57.03 35.12 -67.06
N GLN A 632 56.93 35.95 -66.02
CA GLN A 632 58.08 36.64 -65.40
C GLN A 632 58.32 36.28 -63.92
N VAL A 633 57.63 35.28 -63.37
CA VAL A 633 57.78 34.84 -61.96
C VAL A 633 58.10 33.34 -61.82
N PHE A 634 58.33 32.63 -62.93
CA PHE A 634 58.83 31.25 -62.93
C PHE A 634 59.95 31.08 -63.97
N GLU A 635 61.06 31.75 -63.69
CA GLU A 635 62.38 31.11 -63.80
C GLU A 635 62.70 30.46 -62.44
#